data_AF-A0AAW5N690-F1
#
_entry.id   AF-A0AAW5N690-F1
#
_cell.length_a   1.000
_cell.length_b   1.000
_cell.length_c   1.000
_cell.angle_alpha   90.00
_cell.angle_beta   90.00
_cell.angle_gamma   90.00
#
_symmetry.space_group_name_H-M   'P 1'
#
loop_
_entity.id
_entity.type
_entity.pdbx_description
1 polymer ?
#
loop_
_entity_poly.entity_id
_entity_poly.type
_entity_poly.pdbx_seq_one_letter_code
_entity_poly.pdbx_strand_id
1 'polypeptide(L)'
;MKRNVLGYGIGVLALSVMLACNHEDVASGFPSAGQQAVLVAQKSHIITRAGDEVTPFKLGTKYLLYAVNQENVEVLNGEGTERDNHTIDYGTVISYGSSPISFYGATYGSTTKVPAFPSDGGTTITETVKDDGTLPDLMFSNNLIDQTVSNGYRLEMNFKHAMSKLKFRIVKQDETEDAEAEKKLENATLTKIQVKGTHGTGSLDIVNGTWTYAEDEEPLPDRTYYANATGMEVTTTSQEVPGEMLVFPNEANEQVTISVTLTGIGDSEGEKTVDYRLMEIDEEGEEDGNFQFEMNHEYTLLITVLKDEVRTIAIAPQVYDWIDEDRKYNYLGQPVTFANLMWMDRNLGAKSADCENDWEACRGYYYQYARNIPYILDKEKYDLAIKGSPKYEFLYTYNQYGEKVYGGLQAGSTKTLDDGSTIAVRTRQNIAVNPGDEGIYEFIYDNGSGVWMYGETGTNEDQFINDYWTQSLENHPCPKGWRLPTKEDFATFLPDYTFSTNPWYKGFHHPDPYPGEILKYQEEVIYGTVNGERAFYLIKRQGRDDCYRIRILLKSSIKDGIRDDTKQYYEFAYFSGDKTMSFKGINESNQEELNTRFDWQTPSSIMEIPAVGFIHPHSAFKLDGDGINAILRTSEYNETRGGYNWVFYLRNDYRFGLIDDSRKALGDQIRCVRDVTAK
;
A
#
# COMPACT_ATOMS: atom_id res chain seq x y z
N MET A 1 63.98 46.69 -27.69
CA MET A 1 65.37 46.55 -27.20
C MET A 1 65.43 45.29 -26.33
N LYS A 2 66.29 44.33 -26.71
CA LYS A 2 66.88 43.20 -25.94
C LYS A 2 66.00 42.48 -24.89
N ARG A 3 65.55 41.23 -25.13
CA ARG A 3 66.23 39.92 -24.86
C ARG A 3 66.44 39.60 -23.37
N ASN A 4 65.82 38.50 -22.90
CA ASN A 4 66.50 37.23 -22.57
C ASN A 4 65.45 36.11 -22.31
N VAL A 5 65.42 35.03 -23.12
CA VAL A 5 66.11 33.71 -22.98
C VAL A 5 65.41 32.82 -21.93
N LEU A 6 64.55 31.87 -22.33
CA LEU A 6 64.79 30.47 -22.75
C LEU A 6 64.99 29.49 -21.58
N GLY A 7 64.18 28.42 -21.54
CA GLY A 7 64.43 27.24 -20.69
C GLY A 7 63.23 26.30 -20.55
N TYR A 8 63.23 25.22 -21.34
CA TYR A 8 62.58 23.91 -21.16
C TYR A 8 62.42 23.53 -19.66
N GLY A 9 61.43 22.79 -19.15
CA GLY A 9 60.51 21.82 -19.70
C GLY A 9 60.29 20.74 -18.61
N ILE A 10 59.06 20.23 -18.50
CA ILE A 10 58.62 19.01 -17.81
C ILE A 10 58.53 19.06 -16.27
N GLY A 11 57.30 19.04 -15.78
CA GLY A 11 56.94 18.80 -14.37
C GLY A 11 55.43 18.64 -14.24
N VAL A 12 54.99 17.38 -14.19
CA VAL A 12 53.62 16.86 -14.03
C VAL A 12 52.74 17.76 -13.13
N LEU A 13 51.70 18.38 -13.69
CA LEU A 13 50.58 18.89 -12.90
C LEU A 13 49.53 17.78 -12.83
N ALA A 14 49.45 17.13 -11.68
CA ALA A 14 48.28 16.35 -11.31
C ALA A 14 47.10 17.34 -11.11
N LEU A 15 46.32 17.59 -12.17
CA LEU A 15 44.97 18.11 -12.02
C LEU A 15 44.08 16.92 -11.64
N SER A 16 43.78 16.82 -10.35
CA SER A 16 42.66 16.02 -9.87
C SER A 16 41.37 16.66 -10.39
N VAL A 17 40.88 16.18 -11.53
CA VAL A 17 39.53 16.44 -11.99
C VAL A 17 38.60 15.59 -11.11
N MET A 18 37.96 16.20 -10.13
CA MET A 18 36.74 15.62 -9.56
C MET A 18 35.59 15.95 -10.50
N LEU A 19 35.22 14.97 -11.33
CA LEU A 19 33.94 14.91 -12.03
C LEU A 19 32.84 14.75 -10.98
N ALA A 20 32.13 15.83 -10.69
CA ALA A 20 30.77 15.73 -10.17
C ALA A 20 29.83 15.69 -11.39
N CYS A 21 29.28 14.52 -11.70
CA CYS A 21 28.22 14.40 -12.70
C CYS A 21 26.92 14.95 -12.09
N ASN A 22 26.62 16.22 -12.38
CA ASN A 22 25.29 16.79 -12.20
C ASN A 22 24.65 17.01 -13.58
N HIS A 23 23.35 16.72 -13.63
CA HIS A 23 22.33 17.13 -14.59
C HIS A 23 22.78 18.18 -15.62
N GLU A 24 22.65 17.88 -16.91
CA GLU A 24 22.82 18.85 -17.98
C GLU A 24 21.77 19.96 -17.88
N ASP A 25 22.25 21.20 -17.77
CA ASP A 25 21.47 22.43 -17.88
C ASP A 25 20.68 22.47 -19.20
N VAL A 26 19.35 22.41 -19.15
CA VAL A 26 18.51 22.84 -20.27
C VAL A 26 18.40 24.35 -20.20
N ALA A 27 19.06 25.03 -21.14
CA ALA A 27 19.04 26.47 -21.30
C ALA A 27 17.61 27.03 -21.31
N SER A 28 17.31 27.92 -20.37
CA SER A 28 16.08 28.69 -20.27
C SER A 28 16.03 29.77 -21.37
N GLY A 29 15.56 29.37 -22.56
CA GLY A 29 15.13 30.29 -23.62
C GLY A 29 13.62 30.41 -23.65
N PHE A 30 13.09 31.63 -23.57
CA PHE A 30 11.66 31.91 -23.78
C PHE A 30 11.16 31.32 -25.11
N PRO A 31 9.94 30.74 -25.17
CA PRO A 31 9.44 30.13 -26.38
C PRO A 31 9.23 31.16 -27.50
N SER A 32 9.63 30.82 -28.71
CA SER A 32 9.39 31.62 -29.92
C SER A 32 8.47 30.86 -30.88
N ALA A 33 7.62 31.58 -31.62
CA ALA A 33 6.74 30.99 -32.62
C ALA A 33 7.56 30.19 -33.64
N GLY A 34 7.29 28.89 -33.76
CA GLY A 34 8.05 27.95 -34.60
C GLY A 34 8.82 26.84 -33.86
N GLN A 35 8.70 26.74 -32.52
CA GLN A 35 9.25 25.60 -31.78
C GLN A 35 8.55 24.28 -32.12
N GLN A 36 9.37 23.23 -32.26
CA GLN A 36 9.01 21.91 -32.76
C GLN A 36 8.63 20.99 -31.59
N ALA A 37 7.56 20.20 -31.73
CA ALA A 37 7.20 19.20 -30.74
C ALA A 37 8.23 18.05 -30.74
N VAL A 38 8.78 17.76 -29.58
CA VAL A 38 9.67 16.63 -29.29
C VAL A 38 8.88 15.68 -28.42
N LEU A 39 8.54 14.52 -28.96
CA LEU A 39 7.83 13.48 -28.20
C LEU A 39 8.86 12.66 -27.43
N VAL A 40 8.53 12.33 -26.19
CA VAL A 40 9.34 11.50 -25.30
C VAL A 40 8.49 10.34 -24.87
N ALA A 41 8.96 9.12 -25.06
CA ALA A 41 8.23 7.94 -24.64
C ALA A 41 8.61 7.56 -23.20
N GLN A 42 7.60 7.25 -22.40
CA GLN A 42 7.81 6.61 -21.11
C GLN A 42 6.74 5.57 -20.84
N LYS A 43 7.12 4.48 -20.18
CA LYS A 43 6.17 3.49 -19.69
C LYS A 43 5.32 4.12 -18.59
N SER A 44 4.04 3.79 -18.55
CA SER A 44 3.14 4.26 -17.51
C SER A 44 3.72 3.90 -16.15
N HIS A 45 3.81 4.91 -15.30
CA HIS A 45 4.56 4.89 -14.07
C HIS A 45 3.69 5.57 -13.01
N ILE A 46 3.47 4.87 -11.91
CA ILE A 46 2.88 5.48 -10.72
C ILE A 46 4.03 6.16 -9.97
N ILE A 47 4.00 7.49 -9.91
CA ILE A 47 4.92 8.29 -9.08
C ILE A 47 4.57 8.00 -7.63
N THR A 48 5.37 7.15 -6.97
CA THR A 48 5.14 6.70 -5.57
C THR A 48 6.13 7.34 -4.58
N ARG A 49 7.09 8.13 -5.09
CA ARG A 49 8.06 8.94 -4.32
C ARG A 49 8.63 10.07 -5.18
N ALA A 50 9.23 11.10 -4.58
CA ALA A 50 10.01 12.10 -5.30
C ALA A 50 11.38 11.52 -5.75
N GLY A 51 11.77 11.75 -7.01
CA GLY A 51 12.97 11.16 -7.60
C GLY A 51 12.78 9.75 -8.15
N ASP A 52 11.53 9.34 -8.38
CA ASP A 52 11.25 8.12 -9.13
C ASP A 52 11.83 8.20 -10.54
N GLU A 53 12.69 7.25 -10.87
CA GLU A 53 13.16 7.05 -12.24
C GLU A 53 12.15 6.17 -12.98
N VAL A 54 11.62 6.69 -14.08
CA VAL A 54 10.75 5.95 -14.99
C VAL A 54 11.63 5.04 -15.83
N THR A 55 11.31 3.74 -15.87
CA THR A 55 12.03 2.80 -16.72
C THR A 55 11.78 3.17 -18.18
N PRO A 56 12.82 3.60 -18.92
CA PRO A 56 12.63 4.02 -20.27
C PRO A 56 12.45 2.83 -21.21
N PHE A 57 11.89 3.10 -22.39
CA PHE A 57 11.94 2.14 -23.48
C PHE A 57 13.37 1.94 -23.97
N LYS A 58 13.65 0.73 -24.46
CA LYS A 58 14.95 0.41 -25.05
C LYS A 58 15.20 1.27 -26.29
N LEU A 59 16.42 1.77 -26.46
CA LEU A 59 16.83 2.46 -27.68
C LEU A 59 16.47 1.66 -28.94
N GLY A 60 15.88 2.35 -29.92
CA GLY A 60 15.36 1.75 -31.15
C GLY A 60 13.95 1.15 -31.06
N THR A 61 13.25 1.26 -29.92
CA THR A 61 11.83 0.88 -29.80
C THR A 61 10.99 1.60 -30.85
N LYS A 62 10.04 0.88 -31.47
CA LYS A 62 9.17 1.38 -32.53
C LYS A 62 7.81 1.79 -31.99
N TYR A 63 7.29 2.91 -32.48
CA TYR A 63 5.99 3.46 -32.11
C TYR A 63 5.15 3.70 -33.35
N LEU A 64 3.86 3.41 -33.28
CA LEU A 64 2.87 4.02 -34.15
C LEU A 64 2.50 5.35 -33.52
N LEU A 65 2.56 6.44 -34.26
CA LEU A 65 2.19 7.77 -33.77
C LEU A 65 1.06 8.35 -34.61
N TYR A 66 0.13 8.99 -33.92
CA TYR A 66 -1.01 9.64 -34.52
C TYR A 66 -1.22 11.00 -33.87
N ALA A 67 -1.50 12.04 -34.65
CA ALA A 67 -1.85 13.34 -34.09
C ALA A 67 -2.86 14.07 -34.97
N VAL A 68 -3.77 14.79 -34.32
CA VAL A 68 -4.83 15.59 -34.95
C VAL A 68 -4.90 16.97 -34.33
N ASN A 69 -5.33 17.97 -35.10
CA ASN A 69 -5.69 19.27 -34.55
C ASN A 69 -7.14 19.27 -34.01
N GLN A 70 -7.57 20.36 -33.38
CA GLN A 70 -8.95 20.52 -32.89
C GLN A 70 -10.05 20.42 -33.96
N GLU A 71 -9.71 20.56 -35.23
CA GLU A 71 -10.63 20.37 -36.36
C GLU A 71 -10.67 18.90 -36.83
N ASN A 72 -10.04 17.99 -36.07
CA ASN A 72 -9.83 16.58 -36.40
C ASN A 72 -9.07 16.34 -37.72
N VAL A 73 -8.25 17.30 -38.13
CA VAL A 73 -7.36 17.15 -39.28
C VAL A 73 -6.09 16.43 -38.83
N GLU A 74 -5.76 15.32 -39.50
CA GLU A 74 -4.55 14.55 -39.28
C GLU A 74 -3.30 15.39 -39.59
N VAL A 75 -2.39 15.46 -38.61
CA VAL A 75 -1.08 16.14 -38.73
C VAL A 75 0.11 15.20 -38.55
N LEU A 76 -0.12 14.00 -38.00
CA LEU A 76 0.85 12.91 -37.97
C LEU A 76 0.12 11.58 -38.05
N ASN A 77 0.62 10.69 -38.91
CA ASN A 77 0.26 9.29 -38.96
C ASN A 77 1.44 8.51 -39.51
N GLY A 78 2.17 7.81 -38.66
CA GLY A 78 3.36 7.10 -39.09
C GLY A 78 4.19 6.49 -37.98
N GLU A 79 5.29 5.87 -38.37
CA GLU A 79 6.22 5.20 -37.47
C GLU A 79 7.19 6.18 -36.83
N GLY A 80 7.32 6.10 -35.50
CA GLY A 80 8.36 6.72 -34.70
C GLY A 80 9.40 5.70 -34.20
N THR A 81 10.62 6.16 -33.91
CA THR A 81 11.70 5.34 -33.36
C THR A 81 12.35 6.00 -32.17
N GLU A 82 12.49 5.27 -31.06
CA GLU A 82 13.21 5.70 -29.86
C GLU A 82 14.67 6.06 -30.17
N ARG A 83 15.10 7.23 -29.70
CA ARG A 83 16.47 7.76 -29.77
C ARG A 83 17.04 8.00 -28.37
N ASP A 84 18.27 8.50 -28.33
CA ASP A 84 18.90 8.97 -27.09
C ASP A 84 18.01 10.00 -26.38
N ASN A 85 18.13 10.08 -25.05
CA ASN A 85 17.29 10.90 -24.16
C ASN A 85 15.78 10.57 -24.21
N HIS A 86 15.44 9.37 -24.65
CA HIS A 86 14.07 8.83 -24.75
C HIS A 86 13.14 9.62 -25.66
N THR A 87 13.72 10.33 -26.62
CA THR A 87 12.97 11.08 -27.62
C THR A 87 12.55 10.15 -28.76
N ILE A 88 11.39 10.41 -29.35
CA ILE A 88 10.89 9.66 -30.49
C ILE A 88 11.22 10.46 -31.76
N ASP A 89 11.97 9.84 -32.68
CA ASP A 89 12.19 10.36 -34.02
C ASP A 89 11.10 9.82 -34.96
N TYR A 90 10.30 10.74 -35.51
CA TYR A 90 9.18 10.43 -36.40
C TYR A 90 9.27 11.19 -37.73
N GLY A 91 10.46 11.74 -38.05
CA GLY A 91 10.83 12.33 -39.34
C GLY A 91 10.13 13.65 -39.73
N THR A 92 8.87 13.83 -39.36
CA THR A 92 8.05 15.01 -39.70
C THR A 92 8.02 15.95 -38.53
N VAL A 93 8.65 17.11 -38.65
CA VAL A 93 8.61 18.14 -37.62
C VAL A 93 7.19 18.71 -37.50
N ILE A 94 6.55 18.54 -36.34
CA ILE A 94 5.29 19.24 -36.03
C ILE A 94 5.60 20.55 -35.34
N SER A 95 5.18 21.66 -35.95
CA SER A 95 5.24 22.99 -35.33
C SER A 95 3.87 23.35 -34.77
N TYR A 96 3.83 23.92 -33.57
CA TYR A 96 2.59 24.46 -33.01
C TYR A 96 2.07 25.59 -33.90
N GLY A 97 0.88 25.39 -34.45
CA GLY A 97 0.11 26.42 -35.15
C GLY A 97 -0.78 27.22 -34.20
N SER A 98 -1.82 27.87 -34.75
CA SER A 98 -2.86 28.54 -33.94
C SER A 98 -3.86 27.59 -33.29
N SER A 99 -3.92 26.34 -33.74
CA SER A 99 -4.85 25.32 -33.25
C SER A 99 -4.10 24.29 -32.39
N PRO A 100 -4.62 23.92 -31.21
CA PRO A 100 -4.07 22.84 -30.39
C PRO A 100 -4.02 21.50 -31.13
N ILE A 101 -3.07 20.64 -30.73
CA ILE A 101 -2.81 19.34 -31.34
C ILE A 101 -2.86 18.25 -30.27
N SER A 102 -3.65 17.21 -30.49
CA SER A 102 -3.67 16.01 -29.65
C SER A 102 -2.74 14.95 -30.24
N PHE A 103 -1.93 14.32 -29.40
CA PHE A 103 -0.96 13.30 -29.77
C PHE A 103 -1.32 11.96 -29.11
N TYR A 104 -1.22 10.90 -29.89
CA TYR A 104 -1.50 9.53 -29.51
C TYR A 104 -0.38 8.62 -30.01
N GLY A 105 -0.18 7.51 -29.32
CA GLY A 105 0.81 6.53 -29.77
C GLY A 105 0.50 5.12 -29.30
N ALA A 106 1.07 4.16 -29.99
CA ALA A 106 1.04 2.75 -29.59
C ALA A 106 2.39 2.08 -29.84
N THR A 107 2.74 1.08 -29.03
CA THR A 107 3.98 0.30 -29.16
C THR A 107 3.82 -1.11 -28.62
N TYR A 108 4.64 -2.03 -29.11
CA TYR A 108 4.85 -3.34 -28.48
C TYR A 108 6.10 -3.38 -27.57
N GLY A 109 6.73 -2.23 -27.32
CA GLY A 109 8.05 -2.18 -26.66
C GLY A 109 9.18 -2.86 -27.46
N SER A 110 8.95 -3.09 -28.77
CA SER A 110 9.83 -3.85 -29.66
C SER A 110 10.66 -2.94 -30.55
N THR A 111 11.90 -3.33 -30.85
CA THR A 111 12.77 -2.62 -31.79
C THR A 111 12.55 -3.01 -33.25
N THR A 112 11.63 -3.93 -33.53
CA THR A 112 11.44 -4.54 -34.86
C THR A 112 9.99 -4.59 -35.33
N LYS A 113 9.02 -4.48 -34.42
CA LYS A 113 7.59 -4.54 -34.72
C LYS A 113 6.93 -3.25 -34.28
N VAL A 114 6.05 -2.74 -35.12
CA VAL A 114 5.23 -1.56 -34.85
C VAL A 114 3.75 -1.95 -34.98
N PRO A 115 2.85 -1.47 -34.10
CA PRO A 115 1.42 -1.60 -34.32
C PRO A 115 1.00 -0.88 -35.61
N ALA A 116 -0.14 -1.25 -36.19
CA ALA A 116 -0.62 -0.65 -37.43
C ALA A 116 -2.12 -0.37 -37.37
N PHE A 117 -2.51 0.77 -37.95
CA PHE A 117 -3.91 1.06 -38.26
C PHE A 117 -4.40 0.24 -39.46
N PRO A 118 -5.72 0.06 -39.60
CA PRO A 118 -6.29 -0.64 -40.74
C PRO A 118 -6.10 0.17 -42.03
N SER A 119 -5.97 -0.54 -43.15
CA SER A 119 -5.62 0.05 -44.44
C SER A 119 -6.71 0.94 -45.06
N ASP A 120 -7.94 0.81 -44.58
CA ASP A 120 -9.13 1.58 -44.98
C ASP A 120 -9.35 2.84 -44.13
N GLY A 121 -8.45 3.11 -43.18
CA GLY A 121 -8.45 4.31 -42.33
C GLY A 121 -9.10 4.07 -40.97
N GLY A 122 -8.67 4.83 -39.96
CA GLY A 122 -9.15 4.72 -38.58
C GLY A 122 -8.01 4.83 -37.55
N THR A 123 -8.37 4.85 -36.27
CA THR A 123 -7.44 4.94 -35.13
C THR A 123 -7.43 3.68 -34.27
N THR A 124 -8.01 2.60 -34.78
CA THR A 124 -8.12 1.33 -34.05
C THR A 124 -6.96 0.40 -34.39
N ILE A 125 -6.45 -0.32 -33.39
CA ILE A 125 -5.45 -1.38 -33.55
C ILE A 125 -6.10 -2.71 -33.22
N THR A 126 -6.13 -3.62 -34.18
CA THR A 126 -6.70 -4.95 -34.00
C THR A 126 -5.64 -5.94 -33.54
N GLU A 127 -5.94 -6.66 -32.47
CA GLU A 127 -5.13 -7.76 -31.96
C GLU A 127 -5.92 -9.06 -31.96
N THR A 128 -5.26 -10.15 -32.31
CA THR A 128 -5.84 -11.49 -32.32
C THR A 128 -4.96 -12.45 -31.54
N VAL A 129 -5.57 -13.31 -30.72
CA VAL A 129 -4.88 -14.41 -30.04
C VAL A 129 -4.23 -15.30 -31.09
N LYS A 130 -2.91 -15.50 -30.99
CA LYS A 130 -2.15 -16.32 -31.94
C LYS A 130 -2.45 -17.81 -31.75
N ASP A 131 -2.03 -18.63 -32.71
CA ASP A 131 -2.15 -20.10 -32.67
C ASP A 131 -1.53 -20.74 -31.40
N ASP A 132 -0.54 -20.10 -30.80
CA ASP A 132 0.10 -20.53 -29.54
C ASP A 132 -0.64 -20.08 -28.28
N GLY A 133 -1.78 -19.40 -28.42
CA GLY A 133 -2.60 -18.88 -27.34
C GLY A 133 -2.09 -17.57 -26.73
N THR A 134 -1.08 -16.91 -27.31
CA THR A 134 -0.51 -15.64 -26.78
C THR A 134 -1.12 -14.40 -27.46
N LEU A 135 -1.15 -13.29 -26.70
CA LEU A 135 -1.37 -11.95 -27.23
C LEU A 135 -0.06 -11.15 -27.19
N PRO A 136 0.15 -10.21 -28.12
CA PRO A 136 1.22 -9.24 -27.96
C PRO A 136 0.90 -8.27 -26.82
N ASP A 137 1.95 -7.78 -26.15
CA ASP A 137 1.84 -6.73 -25.15
C ASP A 137 1.75 -5.36 -25.86
N LEU A 138 0.53 -5.00 -26.26
CA LEU A 138 0.24 -3.70 -26.83
C LEU A 138 0.18 -2.67 -25.70
N MET A 139 0.93 -1.58 -25.83
CA MET A 139 0.83 -0.41 -24.98
C MET A 139 0.39 0.80 -25.82
N PHE A 140 -0.34 1.73 -25.20
CA PHE A 140 -0.80 2.95 -25.87
C PHE A 140 -0.73 4.18 -24.97
N SER A 141 -0.66 5.35 -25.61
CA SER A 141 -0.62 6.66 -24.97
C SER A 141 -1.69 7.54 -25.60
N ASN A 142 -2.52 8.14 -24.75
CA ASN A 142 -3.56 9.11 -25.12
C ASN A 142 -3.64 10.29 -24.16
N ASN A 143 -2.55 10.57 -23.44
CA ASN A 143 -2.48 11.56 -22.37
C ASN A 143 -2.24 13.00 -22.87
N LEU A 144 -1.84 13.18 -24.13
CA LEU A 144 -1.46 14.47 -24.69
C LEU A 144 -2.59 15.05 -25.54
N ILE A 145 -3.64 15.56 -24.89
CA ILE A 145 -4.81 16.15 -25.55
C ILE A 145 -4.65 17.67 -25.63
N ASP A 146 -5.01 18.28 -26.77
CA ASP A 146 -5.05 19.75 -26.96
C ASP A 146 -3.74 20.47 -26.59
N GLN A 147 -2.60 19.93 -27.02
CA GLN A 147 -1.28 20.49 -26.74
C GLN A 147 -1.01 21.76 -27.56
N THR A 148 -0.40 22.74 -26.90
CA THR A 148 -0.04 24.05 -27.45
C THR A 148 1.39 24.41 -27.07
N VAL A 149 1.92 25.51 -27.62
CA VAL A 149 3.25 26.04 -27.26
C VAL A 149 3.40 26.33 -25.76
N SER A 150 2.31 26.64 -25.03
CA SER A 150 2.35 26.84 -23.58
C SER A 150 2.56 25.56 -22.77
N ASN A 151 2.28 24.39 -23.34
CA ASN A 151 2.54 23.09 -22.71
C ASN A 151 4.02 22.69 -22.81
N GLY A 152 4.84 23.48 -23.50
CA GLY A 152 6.25 23.19 -23.75
C GLY A 152 6.48 22.48 -25.08
N TYR A 153 7.76 22.30 -25.43
CA TYR A 153 8.17 21.66 -26.67
C TYR A 153 8.56 20.19 -26.50
N ARG A 154 8.86 19.74 -25.28
CA ARG A 154 9.16 18.34 -24.95
C ARG A 154 7.94 17.73 -24.28
N LEU A 155 7.19 16.91 -25.01
CA LEU A 155 5.92 16.33 -24.57
C LEU A 155 6.12 14.85 -24.20
N GLU A 156 5.62 14.47 -23.04
CA GLU A 156 5.82 13.12 -22.51
C GLU A 156 4.58 12.24 -22.79
N MET A 157 4.81 11.19 -23.56
CA MET A 157 3.82 10.17 -23.90
C MET A 157 3.88 9.04 -22.87
N ASN A 158 2.81 8.89 -22.11
CA ASN A 158 2.67 7.85 -21.08
C ASN A 158 2.03 6.62 -21.69
N PHE A 159 2.82 5.58 -21.94
CA PHE A 159 2.37 4.32 -22.53
C PHE A 159 1.89 3.33 -21.47
N LYS A 160 0.58 3.10 -21.40
CA LYS A 160 -0.05 2.10 -20.52
C LYS A 160 -0.34 0.80 -21.27
N HIS A 161 -0.32 -0.32 -20.58
CA HIS A 161 -0.66 -1.61 -21.18
C HIS A 161 -2.13 -1.64 -21.58
N ALA A 162 -2.42 -2.15 -22.79
CA ALA A 162 -3.77 -2.25 -23.31
C ALA A 162 -4.48 -3.55 -22.90
N MET A 163 -3.74 -4.57 -22.46
CA MET A 163 -4.30 -5.85 -22.02
C MET A 163 -4.36 -5.94 -20.50
N SER A 164 -5.00 -7.00 -20.00
CA SER A 164 -4.88 -7.44 -18.61
C SER A 164 -3.91 -8.61 -18.54
N LYS A 165 -3.05 -8.63 -17.52
CA LYS A 165 -2.09 -9.72 -17.32
C LYS A 165 -2.56 -10.64 -16.21
N LEU A 166 -2.57 -11.94 -16.46
CA LEU A 166 -2.95 -12.96 -15.48
C LEU A 166 -1.72 -13.74 -15.03
N LYS A 167 -1.60 -13.90 -13.72
CA LYS A 167 -0.70 -14.84 -13.06
C LYS A 167 -1.51 -15.75 -12.14
N PHE A 168 -1.06 -16.99 -11.99
CA PHE A 168 -1.69 -17.93 -11.07
C PHE A 168 -0.74 -18.29 -9.94
N ARG A 169 -1.29 -18.38 -8.73
CA ARG A 169 -0.64 -19.01 -7.59
C ARG A 169 -1.46 -20.21 -7.18
N ILE A 170 -0.84 -21.18 -6.50
CA ILE A 170 -1.55 -22.35 -6.00
C ILE A 170 -1.10 -22.70 -4.58
N VAL A 171 -2.04 -23.17 -3.78
CA VAL A 171 -1.83 -23.63 -2.41
C VAL A 171 -2.83 -24.76 -2.10
N LYS A 172 -2.44 -25.72 -1.27
CA LYS A 172 -3.38 -26.67 -0.67
C LYS A 172 -3.63 -26.32 0.78
N GLN A 173 -4.80 -26.71 1.29
CA GLN A 173 -5.10 -26.57 2.71
C GLN A 173 -4.10 -27.34 3.57
N ASP A 174 -3.86 -26.83 4.77
CA ASP A 174 -3.04 -27.51 5.77
C ASP A 174 -3.76 -28.79 6.26
N GLU A 175 -2.97 -29.81 6.54
CA GLU A 175 -3.40 -31.17 6.90
C GLU A 175 -2.64 -31.68 8.14
N THR A 176 -1.93 -30.78 8.83
CA THR A 176 -1.05 -31.10 9.97
C THR A 176 -1.83 -31.65 11.17
N GLU A 177 -3.11 -31.27 11.32
CA GLU A 177 -3.98 -31.70 12.42
C GLU A 177 -4.94 -32.86 12.04
N ASP A 178 -4.91 -33.30 10.78
CA ASP A 178 -5.78 -34.37 10.29
C ASP A 178 -5.43 -35.73 10.89
N ALA A 179 -6.46 -36.51 11.24
CA ALA A 179 -6.26 -37.89 11.64
C ALA A 179 -5.71 -38.74 10.46
N GLU A 180 -4.92 -39.77 10.77
CA GLU A 180 -4.38 -40.74 9.76
C GLU A 180 -5.47 -41.37 8.86
N ALA A 181 -6.72 -41.41 9.32
CA ALA A 181 -7.85 -41.97 8.58
C ALA A 181 -8.55 -40.97 7.65
N GLU A 182 -8.21 -39.67 7.71
CA GLU A 182 -8.77 -38.63 6.85
C GLU A 182 -8.04 -38.58 5.50
N LYS A 183 -8.75 -38.17 4.45
CA LYS A 183 -8.18 -38.10 3.10
C LYS A 183 -7.23 -36.92 3.01
N LYS A 184 -5.94 -37.22 2.85
CA LYS A 184 -4.89 -36.21 2.67
C LYS A 184 -4.60 -35.94 1.19
N LEU A 185 -4.22 -34.72 0.89
CA LEU A 185 -3.75 -34.19 -0.38
C LEU A 185 -2.23 -34.35 -0.53
N GLU A 186 -1.63 -35.39 0.07
CA GLU A 186 -0.19 -35.64 0.04
C GLU A 186 0.37 -35.82 -1.38
N ASN A 187 -0.47 -36.30 -2.30
CA ASN A 187 -0.09 -36.53 -3.71
C ASN A 187 -0.75 -35.54 -4.68
N ALA A 188 -1.34 -34.45 -4.19
CA ALA A 188 -2.02 -33.49 -5.04
C ALA A 188 -1.02 -32.80 -5.98
N THR A 189 -1.21 -32.95 -7.29
CA THR A 189 -0.39 -32.25 -8.29
C THR A 189 -1.26 -31.52 -9.30
N LEU A 190 -0.88 -30.28 -9.61
CA LEU A 190 -1.46 -29.46 -10.65
C LEU A 190 -0.91 -29.90 -12.02
N THR A 191 -1.79 -30.32 -12.93
CA THR A 191 -1.39 -30.73 -14.29
C THR A 191 -1.77 -29.70 -15.34
N LYS A 192 -2.86 -28.94 -15.13
CA LYS A 192 -3.35 -27.98 -16.13
C LYS A 192 -4.11 -26.79 -15.52
N ILE A 193 -3.93 -25.61 -16.10
CA ILE A 193 -4.80 -24.43 -15.92
C ILE A 193 -5.23 -23.94 -17.30
N GLN A 194 -6.53 -23.72 -17.50
CA GLN A 194 -7.08 -23.10 -18.70
C GLN A 194 -7.98 -21.91 -18.32
N VAL A 195 -7.96 -20.88 -19.16
CA VAL A 195 -8.82 -19.71 -19.08
C VAL A 195 -9.82 -19.77 -20.23
N LYS A 196 -11.10 -19.68 -19.91
CA LYS A 196 -12.23 -19.82 -20.84
C LYS A 196 -13.09 -18.56 -20.82
N GLY A 197 -13.76 -18.25 -21.93
CA GLY A 197 -14.67 -17.11 -22.02
C GLY A 197 -13.99 -15.75 -22.22
N THR A 198 -12.73 -15.74 -22.65
CA THR A 198 -12.03 -14.51 -23.08
C THR A 198 -12.18 -14.30 -24.58
N HIS A 199 -12.16 -13.04 -25.03
CA HIS A 199 -12.18 -12.69 -26.46
C HIS A 199 -10.97 -13.22 -27.23
N GLY A 200 -11.19 -13.55 -28.52
CA GLY A 200 -10.14 -14.00 -29.43
C GLY A 200 -9.54 -12.86 -30.26
N THR A 201 -10.38 -11.91 -30.67
CA THR A 201 -9.98 -10.69 -31.37
C THR A 201 -10.62 -9.46 -30.73
N GLY A 202 -9.81 -8.43 -30.53
CA GLY A 202 -10.27 -7.11 -30.09
C GLY A 202 -9.68 -6.02 -30.98
N SER A 203 -10.37 -4.88 -31.04
CA SER A 203 -9.86 -3.64 -31.64
C SER A 203 -9.83 -2.51 -30.61
N LEU A 204 -8.64 -2.01 -30.30
CA LEU A 204 -8.40 -0.91 -29.37
C LEU A 204 -8.47 0.42 -30.13
N ASP A 205 -9.39 1.30 -29.75
CA ASP A 205 -9.30 2.70 -30.15
C ASP A 205 -8.30 3.42 -29.24
N ILE A 206 -7.14 3.80 -29.79
CA ILE A 206 -6.10 4.46 -29.00
C ILE A 206 -6.46 5.89 -28.62
N VAL A 207 -7.47 6.49 -29.26
CA VAL A 207 -7.92 7.86 -28.93
C VAL A 207 -8.73 7.83 -27.64
N ASN A 208 -9.76 6.99 -27.61
CA ASN A 208 -10.66 6.87 -26.46
C ASN A 208 -10.11 5.92 -25.38
N GLY A 209 -9.17 5.04 -25.74
CA GLY A 209 -8.65 4.00 -24.87
C GLY A 209 -9.72 2.98 -24.51
N THR A 210 -10.45 2.49 -25.51
CA THR A 210 -11.56 1.54 -25.33
C THR A 210 -11.40 0.37 -26.28
N TRP A 211 -11.63 -0.84 -25.79
CA TRP A 211 -11.71 -2.02 -26.63
C TRP A 211 -13.10 -2.18 -27.23
N THR A 212 -13.13 -2.78 -28.43
CA THR A 212 -14.32 -3.30 -29.07
C THR A 212 -14.03 -4.73 -29.52
N TYR A 213 -15.00 -5.63 -29.34
CA TYR A 213 -14.84 -7.05 -29.66
C TYR A 213 -15.69 -7.42 -30.87
N ALA A 214 -15.26 -8.40 -31.65
CA ALA A 214 -16.02 -8.84 -32.81
C ALA A 214 -17.25 -9.64 -32.37
N GLU A 215 -18.45 -9.22 -32.80
CA GLU A 215 -19.73 -9.80 -32.35
C GLU A 215 -19.99 -11.26 -32.82
N ASP A 216 -19.29 -11.71 -33.88
CA ASP A 216 -19.52 -13.00 -34.56
C ASP A 216 -18.39 -14.03 -34.36
N GLU A 217 -17.55 -13.90 -33.32
CA GLU A 217 -16.50 -14.91 -33.09
C GLU A 217 -17.09 -16.24 -32.61
N GLU A 218 -16.71 -17.33 -33.28
CA GLU A 218 -16.76 -18.65 -32.65
C GLU A 218 -16.00 -18.58 -31.32
N PRO A 219 -16.56 -19.09 -30.21
CA PRO A 219 -15.95 -18.95 -28.90
C PRO A 219 -14.50 -19.45 -28.96
N LEU A 220 -13.58 -18.57 -28.58
CA LEU A 220 -12.15 -18.87 -28.61
C LEU A 220 -11.92 -20.18 -27.83
N PRO A 221 -11.17 -21.15 -28.40
CA PRO A 221 -10.84 -22.37 -27.68
C PRO A 221 -10.13 -22.05 -26.37
N ASP A 222 -10.39 -22.88 -25.34
CA ASP A 222 -9.82 -22.74 -24.01
C ASP A 222 -8.31 -22.46 -24.03
N ARG A 223 -7.90 -21.30 -23.53
CA ARG A 223 -6.51 -20.87 -23.53
C ARG A 223 -5.77 -21.55 -22.39
N THR A 224 -4.70 -22.27 -22.69
CA THR A 224 -3.94 -23.00 -21.66
C THR A 224 -2.88 -22.07 -21.05
N TYR A 225 -2.99 -21.78 -19.76
CA TYR A 225 -1.97 -21.03 -19.00
C TYR A 225 -0.83 -21.95 -18.55
N TYR A 226 -1.19 -23.11 -18.01
CA TYR A 226 -0.25 -24.10 -17.51
C TYR A 226 -0.64 -25.48 -18.02
N ALA A 227 0.35 -26.26 -18.47
CA ALA A 227 0.19 -27.66 -18.77
C ALA A 227 1.51 -28.39 -18.51
N ASN A 228 1.50 -29.33 -17.58
CA ASN A 228 2.66 -30.17 -17.28
C ASN A 228 2.23 -31.60 -16.98
N ALA A 229 2.68 -32.53 -17.81
CA ALA A 229 2.37 -33.95 -17.68
C ALA A 229 2.96 -34.60 -16.43
N THR A 230 4.06 -34.05 -15.85
CA THR A 230 4.62 -34.56 -14.60
C THR A 230 3.93 -33.98 -13.36
N GLY A 231 3.08 -32.96 -13.54
CA GLY A 231 2.46 -32.20 -12.47
C GLY A 231 3.41 -31.25 -11.73
N MET A 232 2.84 -30.23 -11.09
CA MET A 232 3.47 -29.42 -10.06
C MET A 232 2.88 -29.82 -8.71
N GLU A 233 3.73 -30.27 -7.79
CA GLU A 233 3.33 -30.61 -6.43
C GLU A 233 2.70 -29.38 -5.75
N VAL A 234 1.51 -29.57 -5.19
CA VAL A 234 0.78 -28.51 -4.48
C VAL A 234 1.11 -28.58 -3.00
N THR A 235 1.66 -27.50 -2.47
CA THR A 235 2.08 -27.42 -1.05
C THR A 235 1.18 -26.49 -0.24
N THR A 236 1.36 -26.51 1.07
CA THR A 236 0.65 -25.60 2.01
C THR A 236 1.20 -24.16 1.99
N THR A 237 2.29 -23.91 1.27
CA THR A 237 2.79 -22.57 0.99
C THR A 237 2.33 -22.14 -0.40
N SER A 238 1.84 -20.90 -0.54
CA SER A 238 1.47 -20.37 -1.85
C SER A 238 2.66 -20.38 -2.80
N GLN A 239 2.54 -21.12 -3.89
CA GLN A 239 3.54 -21.23 -4.94
C GLN A 239 3.07 -20.49 -6.19
N GLU A 240 4.01 -19.86 -6.89
CA GLU A 240 3.73 -19.28 -8.21
C GLU A 240 3.65 -20.40 -9.25
N VAL A 241 2.58 -20.41 -10.04
CA VAL A 241 2.45 -21.33 -11.15
C VAL A 241 3.19 -20.73 -12.35
N PRO A 242 4.21 -21.41 -12.89
CA PRO A 242 5.02 -20.87 -13.98
C PRO A 242 4.16 -20.54 -15.19
N GLY A 243 4.24 -19.29 -15.65
CA GLY A 243 3.52 -18.81 -16.82
C GLY A 243 3.14 -17.35 -16.66
N GLU A 244 2.72 -16.75 -17.76
CA GLU A 244 2.06 -15.45 -17.81
C GLU A 244 1.05 -15.51 -18.96
N MET A 245 -0.12 -14.90 -18.80
CA MET A 245 -1.12 -14.85 -19.86
C MET A 245 -1.70 -13.46 -19.96
N LEU A 246 -1.65 -12.88 -21.15
CA LEU A 246 -2.39 -11.67 -21.45
C LEU A 246 -3.79 -12.02 -21.92
N VAL A 247 -4.80 -11.35 -21.39
CA VAL A 247 -6.19 -11.45 -21.82
C VAL A 247 -6.69 -10.07 -22.22
N PHE A 248 -7.66 -10.02 -23.13
CA PHE A 248 -8.42 -8.80 -23.30
C PHE A 248 -9.16 -8.48 -22.00
N PRO A 249 -9.31 -7.20 -21.64
CA PRO A 249 -10.33 -6.77 -20.69
C PRO A 249 -11.69 -7.36 -21.07
N ASN A 250 -12.62 -7.45 -20.12
CA ASN A 250 -13.97 -7.91 -20.41
C ASN A 250 -15.01 -6.87 -19.97
N GLU A 251 -16.21 -6.98 -20.51
CA GLU A 251 -17.36 -6.20 -20.08
C GLU A 251 -17.94 -6.79 -18.78
N ALA A 252 -18.59 -5.97 -17.95
CA ALA A 252 -19.09 -6.36 -16.61
C ALA A 252 -20.08 -7.55 -16.60
N ASN A 253 -20.69 -7.88 -17.75
CA ASN A 253 -21.61 -9.01 -17.89
C ASN A 253 -20.99 -10.23 -18.59
N GLU A 254 -19.69 -10.21 -18.89
CA GLU A 254 -19.00 -11.31 -19.58
C GLU A 254 -18.35 -12.26 -18.58
N GLN A 255 -18.72 -13.55 -18.66
CA GLN A 255 -18.24 -14.56 -17.72
C GLN A 255 -16.90 -15.15 -18.18
N VAL A 256 -15.86 -14.93 -17.39
CA VAL A 256 -14.60 -15.70 -17.50
C VAL A 256 -14.61 -16.89 -16.54
N THR A 257 -14.13 -18.04 -17.02
CA THR A 257 -14.04 -19.28 -16.22
C THR A 257 -12.60 -19.79 -16.19
N ILE A 258 -12.12 -20.13 -14.99
CA ILE A 258 -10.83 -20.77 -14.77
C ILE A 258 -11.06 -22.27 -14.60
N SER A 259 -10.46 -23.08 -15.47
CA SER A 259 -10.48 -24.53 -15.41
C SER A 259 -9.16 -25.05 -14.88
N VAL A 260 -9.19 -25.80 -13.78
CA VAL A 260 -7.99 -26.33 -13.11
C VAL A 260 -8.06 -27.83 -13.07
N THR A 261 -6.99 -28.48 -13.51
CA THR A 261 -6.88 -29.94 -13.55
C THR A 261 -5.79 -30.41 -12.59
N LEU A 262 -6.16 -31.34 -11.71
CA LEU A 262 -5.33 -31.88 -10.64
C LEU A 262 -5.33 -33.42 -10.71
N THR A 263 -4.25 -34.04 -10.26
CA THR A 263 -4.18 -35.49 -10.00
C THR A 263 -3.84 -35.75 -8.54
N GLY A 264 -4.02 -37.00 -8.08
CA GLY A 264 -3.77 -37.37 -6.69
C GLY A 264 -4.80 -36.80 -5.70
N ILE A 265 -6.01 -36.49 -6.19
CA ILE A 265 -7.13 -35.96 -5.41
C ILE A 265 -8.37 -36.85 -5.60
N GLY A 266 -8.98 -37.31 -4.51
CA GLY A 266 -10.21 -38.12 -4.50
C GLY A 266 -9.97 -39.63 -4.31
N ASP A 267 -11.05 -40.42 -4.40
CA ASP A 267 -11.03 -41.90 -4.17
C ASP A 267 -10.43 -42.71 -5.32
N SER A 268 -10.18 -42.06 -6.45
CA SER A 268 -9.53 -42.64 -7.62
C SER A 268 -8.27 -41.84 -7.89
N GLU A 269 -7.12 -42.49 -8.06
CA GLU A 269 -5.82 -41.88 -8.42
C GLU A 269 -5.82 -41.20 -9.83
N GLY A 270 -6.99 -40.85 -10.37
CA GLY A 270 -7.18 -40.27 -11.69
C GLY A 270 -7.10 -38.74 -11.72
N GLU A 271 -7.05 -38.21 -12.94
CA GLU A 271 -7.09 -36.78 -13.23
C GLU A 271 -8.49 -36.21 -13.05
N LYS A 272 -8.56 -34.98 -12.53
CA LYS A 272 -9.80 -34.32 -12.14
C LYS A 272 -9.77 -32.84 -12.48
N THR A 273 -10.74 -32.41 -13.27
CA THR A 273 -10.89 -31.00 -13.68
C THR A 273 -12.01 -30.32 -12.90
N VAL A 274 -11.80 -29.07 -12.50
CA VAL A 274 -12.77 -28.20 -11.82
C VAL A 274 -12.85 -26.88 -12.58
N ASP A 275 -14.06 -26.45 -12.92
CA ASP A 275 -14.32 -25.15 -13.54
C ASP A 275 -14.84 -24.16 -12.47
N TYR A 276 -14.23 -22.98 -12.41
CA TYR A 276 -14.60 -21.89 -11.50
C TYR A 276 -14.96 -20.63 -12.30
N ARG A 277 -16.15 -20.10 -12.07
CA ARG A 277 -16.65 -18.87 -12.67
C ARG A 277 -16.15 -17.67 -11.86
N LEU A 278 -15.46 -16.73 -12.51
CA LEU A 278 -15.00 -15.52 -11.84
C LEU A 278 -16.17 -14.55 -11.66
N MET A 279 -16.54 -14.31 -10.40
CA MET A 279 -17.65 -13.45 -10.01
C MET A 279 -17.11 -12.21 -9.29
N GLU A 280 -17.79 -11.10 -9.46
CA GLU A 280 -17.66 -9.93 -8.58
C GLU A 280 -18.39 -10.24 -7.26
N ILE A 281 -17.79 -9.83 -6.15
CA ILE A 281 -18.33 -10.05 -4.81
C ILE A 281 -18.54 -8.68 -4.17
N ASP A 282 -19.76 -8.39 -3.73
CA ASP A 282 -20.11 -7.11 -3.09
C ASP A 282 -19.56 -6.97 -1.66
N GLU A 283 -19.85 -5.83 -1.03
CA GLU A 283 -19.37 -5.51 0.31
C GLU A 283 -19.94 -6.43 1.41
N GLU A 284 -21.06 -7.10 1.11
CA GLU A 284 -21.76 -8.08 1.94
C GLU A 284 -21.25 -9.52 1.73
N GLY A 285 -20.45 -9.76 0.69
CA GLY A 285 -19.90 -11.07 0.36
C GLY A 285 -20.78 -11.90 -0.58
N GLU A 286 -21.79 -11.29 -1.19
CA GLU A 286 -22.70 -11.91 -2.15
C GLU A 286 -22.19 -11.70 -3.60
N GLU A 287 -22.61 -12.58 -4.51
CA GLU A 287 -22.27 -12.45 -5.93
C GLU A 287 -23.00 -11.25 -6.56
N ASP A 288 -22.25 -10.23 -6.99
CA ASP A 288 -22.78 -9.00 -7.62
C ASP A 288 -22.30 -8.85 -9.07
N GLY A 289 -22.35 -9.95 -9.83
CA GLY A 289 -22.04 -9.96 -11.26
C GLY A 289 -20.76 -10.71 -11.62
N ASN A 290 -20.25 -10.48 -12.83
CA ASN A 290 -19.05 -11.16 -13.31
C ASN A 290 -17.82 -10.31 -13.02
N PHE A 291 -16.71 -10.96 -12.67
CA PHE A 291 -15.46 -10.25 -12.43
C PHE A 291 -14.97 -9.54 -13.69
N GLN A 292 -14.63 -8.26 -13.57
CA GLN A 292 -14.13 -7.46 -14.68
C GLN A 292 -12.60 -7.34 -14.66
N PHE A 293 -11.96 -7.84 -15.71
CA PHE A 293 -10.58 -7.52 -16.04
C PHE A 293 -10.54 -6.16 -16.74
N GLU A 294 -9.72 -5.27 -16.21
CA GLU A 294 -9.50 -3.92 -16.71
C GLU A 294 -8.15 -3.83 -17.44
N MET A 295 -8.05 -2.89 -18.37
CA MET A 295 -6.79 -2.59 -19.04
C MET A 295 -5.74 -2.16 -18.02
N ASN A 296 -4.46 -2.38 -18.34
CA ASN A 296 -3.34 -1.94 -17.53
C ASN A 296 -3.36 -2.52 -16.11
N HIS A 297 -3.92 -3.71 -15.93
CA HIS A 297 -3.92 -4.39 -14.64
C HIS A 297 -3.29 -5.78 -14.73
N GLU A 298 -2.48 -6.12 -13.73
CA GLU A 298 -2.00 -7.46 -13.46
C GLU A 298 -2.86 -8.07 -12.34
N TYR A 299 -3.46 -9.22 -12.65
CA TYR A 299 -4.30 -10.00 -11.76
C TYR A 299 -3.53 -11.25 -11.34
N THR A 300 -3.33 -11.40 -10.04
CA THR A 300 -2.85 -12.67 -9.49
C THR A 300 -4.02 -13.45 -8.93
N LEU A 301 -4.30 -14.61 -9.54
CA LEU A 301 -5.39 -15.51 -9.18
C LEU A 301 -4.82 -16.62 -8.29
N LEU A 302 -5.22 -16.66 -7.02
CA LEU A 302 -4.82 -17.73 -6.10
C LEU A 302 -5.71 -18.97 -6.27
N ILE A 303 -5.14 -20.15 -6.43
CA ILE A 303 -5.87 -21.41 -6.51
C ILE A 303 -5.72 -22.14 -5.17
N THR A 304 -6.83 -22.40 -4.47
CA THR A 304 -6.83 -23.15 -3.21
C THR A 304 -7.40 -24.56 -3.39
N VAL A 305 -6.69 -25.60 -2.93
CA VAL A 305 -7.12 -27.00 -3.05
C VAL A 305 -7.63 -27.54 -1.70
N LEU A 306 -8.85 -28.08 -1.67
CA LEU A 306 -9.56 -28.55 -0.45
C LEU A 306 -9.90 -30.07 -0.49
N LYS A 307 -10.17 -30.70 0.68
CA LYS A 307 -10.32 -32.17 0.88
C LYS A 307 -11.72 -32.77 0.60
N ASP A 308 -12.81 -32.10 0.96
CA ASP A 308 -14.07 -32.81 1.35
C ASP A 308 -15.08 -33.09 0.23
N GLU A 309 -14.62 -33.73 -0.86
CA GLU A 309 -15.35 -33.93 -2.13
C GLU A 309 -15.32 -32.70 -3.06
N VAL A 310 -14.37 -32.72 -4.00
CA VAL A 310 -14.51 -32.07 -5.32
C VAL A 310 -15.15 -30.67 -5.30
N ARG A 311 -14.67 -29.73 -4.48
CA ARG A 311 -15.07 -28.30 -4.43
C ARG A 311 -14.16 -27.60 -3.41
N THR A 312 -13.72 -26.35 -3.52
CA THR A 312 -13.76 -25.30 -4.54
C THR A 312 -12.44 -24.55 -4.43
N ILE A 313 -11.99 -24.02 -5.55
CA ILE A 313 -10.82 -23.15 -5.67
C ILE A 313 -11.26 -21.75 -5.31
N ALA A 314 -10.90 -21.26 -4.12
CA ALA A 314 -11.10 -19.84 -3.79
C ALA A 314 -10.07 -19.03 -4.59
N ILE A 315 -10.50 -18.47 -5.72
CA ILE A 315 -9.75 -17.47 -6.46
C ILE A 315 -10.01 -16.12 -5.82
N ALA A 316 -9.04 -15.64 -5.05
CA ALA A 316 -8.96 -14.24 -4.67
C ALA A 316 -8.16 -13.52 -5.79
N PRO A 317 -8.80 -12.77 -6.69
CA PRO A 317 -8.08 -11.93 -7.62
C PRO A 317 -7.43 -10.79 -6.83
N GLN A 318 -6.11 -10.69 -6.91
CA GLN A 318 -5.39 -9.51 -6.46
C GLN A 318 -5.22 -8.59 -7.66
N VAL A 319 -5.82 -7.40 -7.61
CA VAL A 319 -5.81 -6.41 -8.70
C VAL A 319 -4.69 -5.41 -8.47
N TYR A 320 -3.79 -5.28 -9.45
CA TYR A 320 -2.66 -4.35 -9.42
C TYR A 320 -2.60 -3.61 -10.75
N ASP A 321 -2.16 -2.35 -10.77
CA ASP A 321 -1.73 -1.74 -12.03
C ASP A 321 -0.55 -2.54 -12.60
N TRP A 322 -0.61 -2.88 -13.88
CA TRP A 322 0.43 -3.62 -14.59
C TRP A 322 1.62 -2.69 -14.84
N ILE A 323 2.76 -3.04 -14.24
CA ILE A 323 4.04 -2.37 -14.40
C ILE A 323 5.05 -3.39 -14.93
N ASP A 324 5.82 -3.01 -15.95
CA ASP A 324 6.76 -3.86 -16.69
C ASP A 324 7.95 -4.43 -15.89
N GLU A 325 8.24 -3.87 -14.73
CA GLU A 325 9.24 -4.41 -13.80
C GLU A 325 8.53 -5.21 -12.72
N ASP A 326 9.00 -6.44 -12.48
CA ASP A 326 8.57 -7.26 -11.34
C ASP A 326 9.03 -6.62 -10.02
N ARG A 327 8.23 -5.66 -9.56
CA ARG A 327 8.28 -5.10 -8.23
C ARG A 327 7.22 -5.86 -7.45
N LYS A 328 7.63 -6.83 -6.62
CA LYS A 328 6.82 -7.79 -5.85
C LYS A 328 5.84 -7.18 -4.82
N TYR A 329 5.26 -6.03 -5.10
CA TYR A 329 4.43 -5.25 -4.22
C TYR A 329 3.27 -4.67 -5.02
N ASN A 330 2.06 -5.11 -4.70
CA ASN A 330 0.83 -4.32 -4.51
C ASN A 330 -0.09 -5.27 -3.69
N TYR A 331 -1.08 -4.92 -2.87
CA TYR A 331 -1.92 -3.76 -2.66
C TYR A 331 -2.02 -3.55 -1.13
N LEU A 332 -1.44 -2.47 -0.60
CA LEU A 332 -1.41 -2.14 0.83
C LEU A 332 -1.64 -0.64 0.99
N GLY A 333 -2.79 -0.14 0.53
CA GLY A 333 -3.02 1.30 0.39
C GLY A 333 -1.91 1.99 -0.44
N GLN A 334 -1.88 3.32 -0.43
CA GLN A 334 -0.76 4.10 -0.98
C GLN A 334 0.25 4.32 0.14
N PRO A 335 1.43 3.69 0.13
CA PRO A 335 2.38 3.89 1.22
C PRO A 335 2.90 5.34 1.24
N VAL A 336 2.94 5.96 2.42
CA VAL A 336 3.40 7.35 2.61
C VAL A 336 4.84 7.36 3.08
N THR A 337 5.71 8.12 2.41
CA THR A 337 7.07 8.35 2.90
C THR A 337 7.09 9.50 3.89
N PHE A 338 7.46 9.20 5.13
CA PHE A 338 7.50 10.15 6.23
C PHE A 338 8.84 10.00 6.98
N ALA A 339 9.62 11.07 7.04
CA ALA A 339 10.95 11.09 7.68
C ALA A 339 11.91 9.97 7.21
N ASN A 340 11.98 9.76 5.89
CA ASN A 340 12.78 8.72 5.21
C ASN A 340 12.37 7.27 5.54
N LEU A 341 11.22 7.08 6.19
CA LEU A 341 10.60 5.78 6.40
C LEU A 341 9.33 5.70 5.58
N MET A 342 9.06 4.54 5.01
CA MET A 342 7.82 4.31 4.28
C MET A 342 6.81 3.67 5.22
N TRP A 343 5.62 4.25 5.32
CA TRP A 343 4.55 3.86 6.23
C TRP A 343 3.34 3.42 5.41
N MET A 344 2.50 2.54 5.96
CA MET A 344 1.16 2.37 5.41
C MET A 344 0.39 3.68 5.61
N ASP A 345 -0.37 4.11 4.60
CA ASP A 345 -1.26 5.30 4.69
C ASP A 345 -2.33 5.15 5.77
N ARG A 346 -2.73 3.92 6.06
CA ARG A 346 -3.83 3.57 6.97
C ARG A 346 -3.43 2.56 8.04
N ASN A 347 -4.31 2.41 9.03
CA ASN A 347 -4.14 1.40 10.08
C ASN A 347 -4.34 -0.01 9.50
N LEU A 348 -3.73 -1.01 10.12
CA LEU A 348 -3.93 -2.41 9.73
C LEU A 348 -5.40 -2.81 9.88
N GLY A 349 -5.98 -3.36 8.81
CA GLY A 349 -7.41 -3.69 8.72
C GLY A 349 -8.33 -2.54 8.31
N ALA A 350 -7.81 -1.35 8.04
CA ALA A 350 -8.61 -0.21 7.59
C ALA A 350 -8.90 -0.30 6.09
N LYS A 351 -10.13 0.08 5.69
CA LYS A 351 -10.58 0.10 4.30
C LYS A 351 -10.28 1.42 3.59
N SER A 352 -10.08 2.51 4.34
CA SER A 352 -9.74 3.84 3.81
C SER A 352 -8.53 4.46 4.52
N ALA A 353 -7.92 5.46 3.88
CA ALA A 353 -6.95 6.37 4.48
C ALA A 353 -7.48 7.81 4.62
N ASP A 354 -8.64 8.11 4.02
CA ASP A 354 -9.30 9.41 4.04
C ASP A 354 -10.15 9.53 5.31
N CYS A 355 -9.52 9.95 6.41
CA CYS A 355 -10.18 10.12 7.70
C CYS A 355 -11.09 11.35 7.73
N GLU A 356 -10.89 12.29 6.79
CA GLU A 356 -11.74 13.46 6.64
C GLU A 356 -13.13 13.04 6.17
N ASN A 357 -13.24 12.23 5.12
CA ASN A 357 -14.52 11.88 4.51
C ASN A 357 -15.06 10.50 4.91
N ASP A 358 -14.19 9.56 5.30
CA ASP A 358 -14.58 8.18 5.64
C ASP A 358 -13.89 7.68 6.93
N TRP A 359 -14.13 8.45 7.99
CA TRP A 359 -13.50 8.24 9.29
C TRP A 359 -13.67 6.82 9.86
N GLU A 360 -14.83 6.21 9.66
CA GLU A 360 -15.09 4.85 10.17
C GLU A 360 -14.31 3.78 9.39
N ALA A 361 -14.18 3.91 8.07
CA ALA A 361 -13.37 3.00 7.27
C ALA A 361 -11.86 3.11 7.58
N CYS A 362 -11.41 4.22 8.14
CA CYS A 362 -10.02 4.41 8.55
C CYS A 362 -9.63 3.67 9.85
N ARG A 363 -10.61 3.19 10.64
CA ARG A 363 -10.39 2.65 11.99
C ARG A 363 -9.37 1.53 12.07
N GLY A 364 -9.53 0.52 11.21
CA GLY A 364 -8.78 -0.73 11.28
C GLY A 364 -9.13 -1.60 12.48
N TYR A 365 -8.26 -2.56 12.78
CA TYR A 365 -8.44 -3.52 13.87
C TYR A 365 -7.65 -3.14 15.12
N TYR A 366 -8.08 -3.67 16.27
CA TYR A 366 -7.37 -3.54 17.54
C TYR A 366 -6.53 -4.79 17.79
N TYR A 367 -5.35 -4.62 18.39
CA TYR A 367 -4.42 -5.71 18.70
C TYR A 367 -3.93 -5.59 20.14
N GLN A 368 -3.80 -6.74 20.82
CA GLN A 368 -3.11 -6.81 22.11
C GLN A 368 -1.61 -7.05 21.89
N TYR A 369 -0.75 -6.54 22.79
CA TYR A 369 0.71 -6.68 22.68
C TYR A 369 1.23 -8.14 22.66
N ALA A 370 1.91 -8.58 21.61
CA ALA A 370 2.31 -9.97 21.37
C ALA A 370 1.16 -10.92 20.95
N ARG A 371 0.09 -10.36 20.36
CA ARG A 371 -0.99 -11.09 19.69
C ARG A 371 -1.14 -10.64 18.26
N ASN A 372 -1.07 -11.60 17.34
CA ASN A 372 -1.39 -11.40 15.94
C ASN A 372 -2.88 -11.66 15.65
N ILE A 373 -3.72 -11.68 16.69
CA ILE A 373 -5.17 -11.78 16.60
C ILE A 373 -5.77 -10.38 16.41
N PRO A 374 -6.47 -10.12 15.29
CA PRO A 374 -7.21 -8.87 15.09
C PRO A 374 -8.53 -8.89 15.86
N TYR A 375 -8.78 -7.86 16.65
CA TYR A 375 -10.08 -7.62 17.28
C TYR A 375 -10.85 -6.57 16.53
N ILE A 376 -12.06 -6.94 16.12
CA ILE A 376 -12.96 -6.16 15.28
C ILE A 376 -14.06 -5.57 16.16
N LEU A 377 -14.32 -4.27 15.95
CA LEU A 377 -15.42 -3.57 16.60
C LEU A 377 -16.73 -3.87 15.85
N ASP A 378 -17.65 -4.54 16.51
CA ASP A 378 -19.03 -4.69 16.08
C ASP A 378 -19.79 -3.41 16.43
N LYS A 379 -19.94 -2.53 15.43
CA LYS A 379 -20.52 -1.19 15.62
C LYS A 379 -21.99 -1.24 16.03
N GLU A 380 -22.77 -2.16 15.47
CA GLU A 380 -24.18 -2.31 15.83
C GLU A 380 -24.31 -2.67 17.32
N LYS A 381 -23.51 -3.63 17.79
CA LYS A 381 -23.49 -3.98 19.21
C LYS A 381 -22.90 -2.90 20.07
N TYR A 382 -21.91 -2.15 19.59
CA TYR A 382 -21.34 -1.01 20.32
C TYR A 382 -22.37 0.11 20.52
N ASP A 383 -23.10 0.47 19.47
CA ASP A 383 -24.12 1.53 19.49
C ASP A 383 -25.35 1.11 20.32
N LEU A 384 -25.68 -0.19 20.34
CA LEU A 384 -26.73 -0.78 21.18
C LEU A 384 -26.29 -1.06 22.62
N ALA A 385 -24.99 -1.22 22.87
CA ALA A 385 -24.47 -1.53 24.20
C ALA A 385 -24.75 -0.37 25.14
N ILE A 386 -25.73 -0.56 26.02
CA ILE A 386 -25.96 0.31 27.17
C ILE A 386 -24.64 0.37 27.95
N LYS A 387 -24.09 1.57 28.17
CA LYS A 387 -22.96 1.82 29.07
C LYS A 387 -23.12 0.96 30.34
N GLY A 388 -22.31 -0.10 30.49
CA GLY A 388 -22.35 -1.01 31.65
C GLY A 388 -22.51 -2.51 31.38
N SER A 389 -22.37 -3.01 30.14
CA SER A 389 -22.31 -4.47 29.90
C SER A 389 -21.12 -5.11 30.64
N PRO A 390 -21.27 -6.31 31.24
CA PRO A 390 -20.22 -6.96 32.03
C PRO A 390 -19.16 -7.70 31.19
N LYS A 391 -19.15 -7.53 29.86
CA LYS A 391 -18.14 -8.11 28.94
C LYS A 391 -18.08 -7.29 27.64
N TYR A 392 -17.02 -7.48 26.84
CA TYR A 392 -16.87 -6.82 25.53
C TYR A 392 -17.79 -7.41 24.44
N GLU A 393 -19.10 -7.27 24.58
CA GLU A 393 -20.07 -7.83 23.61
C GLU A 393 -19.99 -7.20 22.21
N PHE A 394 -19.32 -6.05 22.12
CA PHE A 394 -19.08 -5.32 20.89
C PHE A 394 -17.70 -5.60 20.26
N LEU A 395 -16.87 -6.43 20.90
CA LEU A 395 -15.56 -6.77 20.38
C LEU A 395 -15.52 -8.26 20.06
N TYR A 396 -15.10 -8.60 18.84
CA TYR A 396 -14.97 -9.98 18.44
C TYR A 396 -13.69 -10.24 17.66
N THR A 397 -13.33 -11.51 17.58
CA THR A 397 -12.34 -12.05 16.65
C THR A 397 -12.93 -13.32 16.04
N TYR A 398 -12.24 -13.86 15.04
CA TYR A 398 -12.46 -15.22 14.58
C TYR A 398 -11.52 -16.17 15.33
N ASN A 399 -12.05 -17.31 15.79
CA ASN A 399 -11.26 -18.39 16.36
C ASN A 399 -10.64 -19.29 15.28
N GLN A 400 -9.98 -20.37 15.68
CA GLN A 400 -9.36 -21.33 14.75
C GLN A 400 -10.37 -22.01 13.81
N TYR A 401 -11.66 -22.02 14.18
CA TYR A 401 -12.74 -22.58 13.37
C TYR A 401 -13.44 -21.54 12.48
N GLY A 402 -12.96 -20.29 12.45
CA GLY A 402 -13.60 -19.20 11.72
C GLY A 402 -14.89 -18.69 12.38
N GLU A 403 -15.15 -19.06 13.64
CA GLU A 403 -16.34 -18.64 14.36
C GLU A 403 -16.10 -17.30 15.06
N LYS A 404 -17.13 -16.45 15.07
CA LYS A 404 -17.07 -15.18 15.80
C LYS A 404 -17.07 -15.44 17.31
N VAL A 405 -15.96 -15.12 17.95
CA VAL A 405 -15.82 -15.14 19.41
C VAL A 405 -15.93 -13.73 19.94
N TYR A 406 -17.02 -13.46 20.66
CA TYR A 406 -17.28 -12.19 21.32
C TYR A 406 -16.83 -12.20 22.78
N GLY A 407 -16.51 -11.02 23.31
CA GLY A 407 -16.31 -10.82 24.73
C GLY A 407 -14.85 -10.77 25.16
N GLY A 408 -14.66 -10.86 26.47
CA GLY A 408 -13.34 -10.89 27.07
C GLY A 408 -13.31 -11.71 28.34
N LEU A 409 -12.12 -12.18 28.69
CA LEU A 409 -11.86 -13.01 29.85
C LEU A 409 -10.86 -12.34 30.78
N GLN A 410 -11.07 -12.49 32.08
CA GLN A 410 -10.14 -11.93 33.07
C GLN A 410 -8.88 -12.79 33.13
N ALA A 411 -7.71 -12.16 33.14
CA ALA A 411 -6.47 -12.82 33.50
C ALA A 411 -6.62 -13.57 34.84
N GLY A 412 -6.23 -14.85 34.87
CA GLY A 412 -6.31 -15.73 36.04
C GLY A 412 -7.64 -16.44 36.25
N SER A 413 -8.65 -16.15 35.42
CA SER A 413 -9.96 -16.84 35.44
C SER A 413 -9.93 -18.18 34.68
N THR A 414 -11.09 -18.82 34.57
CA THR A 414 -11.28 -20.09 33.87
C THR A 414 -12.46 -19.97 32.91
N LYS A 415 -12.29 -20.42 31.67
CA LYS A 415 -13.36 -20.58 30.67
C LYS A 415 -13.84 -22.02 30.70
N THR A 416 -15.17 -22.22 30.68
CA THR A 416 -15.78 -23.54 30.46
C THR A 416 -15.99 -23.72 28.96
N LEU A 417 -15.56 -24.85 28.43
CA LEU A 417 -15.72 -25.23 27.02
C LEU A 417 -17.06 -25.98 26.83
N ASP A 418 -17.47 -26.16 25.58
CA ASP A 418 -18.77 -26.76 25.24
C ASP A 418 -18.88 -28.24 25.64
N ASP A 419 -17.74 -28.93 25.75
CA ASP A 419 -17.64 -30.30 26.27
C ASP A 419 -17.70 -30.38 27.81
N GLY A 420 -17.87 -29.25 28.48
CA GLY A 420 -17.89 -29.12 29.94
C GLY A 420 -16.52 -29.15 30.60
N SER A 421 -15.43 -29.29 29.83
CA SER A 421 -14.07 -29.13 30.32
C SER A 421 -13.77 -27.64 30.58
N THR A 422 -12.65 -27.37 31.25
CA THR A 422 -12.28 -26.01 31.64
C THR A 422 -10.85 -25.68 31.28
N ILE A 423 -10.64 -24.50 30.69
CA ILE A 423 -9.34 -23.97 30.33
C ILE A 423 -9.03 -22.72 31.15
N ALA A 424 -7.82 -22.63 31.72
CA ALA A 424 -7.43 -21.54 32.60
C ALA A 424 -6.71 -20.42 31.85
N VAL A 425 -7.07 -19.16 32.11
CA VAL A 425 -6.41 -17.95 31.60
C VAL A 425 -5.15 -17.65 32.43
N ARG A 426 -4.22 -18.61 32.51
CA ARG A 426 -3.05 -18.55 33.43
C ARG A 426 -1.71 -18.64 32.73
N THR A 427 -1.60 -19.51 31.74
CA THR A 427 -0.36 -19.82 31.01
C THR A 427 -0.56 -19.58 29.52
N ARG A 428 0.52 -19.31 28.80
CA ARG A 428 0.48 -18.96 27.37
C ARG A 428 -0.07 -20.09 26.51
N GLN A 429 0.20 -21.33 26.89
CA GLN A 429 -0.26 -22.53 26.18
C GLN A 429 -1.78 -22.60 26.00
N ASN A 430 -2.54 -21.88 26.83
CA ASN A 430 -3.99 -21.88 26.77
C ASN A 430 -4.58 -20.72 25.96
N ILE A 431 -3.76 -19.78 25.49
CA ILE A 431 -4.18 -18.51 24.91
C ILE A 431 -3.65 -18.43 23.48
N ALA A 432 -4.50 -18.28 22.48
CA ALA A 432 -4.08 -18.17 21.09
C ALA A 432 -3.30 -16.87 20.84
N VAL A 433 -2.18 -16.89 20.10
CA VAL A 433 -1.44 -15.68 19.70
C VAL A 433 -1.56 -15.40 18.22
N ASN A 434 -1.58 -16.43 17.38
CA ASN A 434 -1.78 -16.30 15.95
C ASN A 434 -3.16 -16.83 15.55
N PRO A 435 -3.73 -16.33 14.44
CA PRO A 435 -4.90 -16.97 13.85
C PRO A 435 -4.58 -18.44 13.55
N GLY A 436 -5.47 -19.34 13.96
CA GLY A 436 -5.29 -20.79 13.83
C GLY A 436 -4.70 -21.48 15.07
N ASP A 437 -4.09 -20.75 16.01
CA ASP A 437 -3.63 -21.34 17.28
C ASP A 437 -4.81 -21.95 18.06
N GLU A 438 -4.64 -23.10 18.70
CA GLU A 438 -5.61 -23.57 19.66
C GLU A 438 -5.66 -22.68 20.92
N GLY A 439 -6.85 -22.59 21.53
CA GLY A 439 -7.02 -22.01 22.87
C GLY A 439 -7.98 -20.83 22.92
N ILE A 440 -7.68 -19.89 23.82
CA ILE A 440 -8.55 -18.76 24.13
C ILE A 440 -8.32 -17.62 23.15
N TYR A 441 -9.37 -17.24 22.41
CA TYR A 441 -9.37 -16.15 21.43
C TYR A 441 -9.95 -14.85 21.99
N GLU A 442 -10.76 -14.93 23.05
CA GLU A 442 -11.34 -13.76 23.70
C GLU A 442 -10.27 -12.73 24.09
N PHE A 443 -10.68 -11.46 24.07
CA PHE A 443 -9.83 -10.37 24.51
C PHE A 443 -9.53 -10.53 26.00
N ILE A 444 -8.27 -10.49 26.39
CA ILE A 444 -7.91 -10.68 27.80
C ILE A 444 -7.80 -9.33 28.50
N TYR A 445 -8.54 -9.18 29.61
CA TYR A 445 -8.51 -7.97 30.42
C TYR A 445 -8.00 -8.27 31.84
N ASP A 446 -7.62 -7.20 32.55
CA ASP A 446 -7.06 -7.31 33.89
C ASP A 446 -7.45 -6.14 34.81
N ASN A 447 -7.76 -6.46 36.06
CA ASN A 447 -8.20 -5.50 37.07
C ASN A 447 -7.04 -4.83 37.83
N GLY A 448 -5.98 -4.42 37.12
CA GLY A 448 -5.04 -3.41 37.61
C GLY A 448 -3.54 -3.66 37.40
N SER A 449 -3.13 -4.91 37.18
CA SER A 449 -1.72 -5.29 36.94
C SER A 449 -1.23 -5.09 35.49
N GLY A 450 -2.14 -4.91 34.53
CA GLY A 450 -1.82 -4.72 33.11
C GLY A 450 -1.33 -5.97 32.37
N VAL A 451 -1.47 -7.14 33.01
CA VAL A 451 -0.98 -8.44 32.52
C VAL A 451 -2.00 -9.14 31.63
N TRP A 452 -1.49 -10.00 30.76
CA TRP A 452 -2.29 -10.89 29.93
C TRP A 452 -2.80 -12.10 30.69
N MET A 453 -1.99 -12.62 31.60
CA MET A 453 -2.28 -13.87 32.27
C MET A 453 -1.65 -13.85 33.64
N TYR A 454 -2.26 -14.56 34.59
CA TYR A 454 -1.80 -14.53 35.98
C TYR A 454 -0.36 -15.06 36.15
N GLY A 455 0.11 -15.96 35.28
CA GLY A 455 1.48 -16.50 35.32
C GLY A 455 2.56 -15.54 34.82
N GLU A 456 2.19 -14.44 34.15
CA GLU A 456 3.14 -13.53 33.48
C GLU A 456 4.27 -13.09 34.42
N THR A 457 3.98 -12.69 35.65
CA THR A 457 4.98 -12.10 36.56
C THR A 457 5.75 -13.12 37.42
N GLY A 458 5.66 -14.42 37.14
CA GLY A 458 6.22 -15.43 38.06
C GLY A 458 6.57 -16.81 37.49
N THR A 459 6.33 -17.06 36.19
CA THR A 459 6.59 -18.39 35.58
C THR A 459 7.39 -18.33 34.27
N ASN A 460 8.24 -17.33 34.06
CA ASN A 460 9.02 -17.07 32.82
C ASN A 460 8.15 -16.84 31.55
N GLU A 461 6.84 -16.63 31.72
CA GLU A 461 5.89 -16.31 30.63
C GLU A 461 6.03 -14.85 30.17
N ASP A 462 6.52 -13.98 31.05
CA ASP A 462 6.91 -12.60 30.72
C ASP A 462 7.94 -12.54 29.62
N GLN A 463 8.92 -13.45 29.60
CA GLN A 463 9.96 -13.48 28.58
C GLN A 463 9.38 -13.72 27.19
N PHE A 464 8.47 -14.70 27.04
CA PHE A 464 7.77 -14.92 25.76
C PHE A 464 7.05 -13.66 25.30
N ILE A 465 6.25 -13.04 26.19
CA ILE A 465 5.45 -11.88 25.83
C ILE A 465 6.35 -10.69 25.44
N ASN A 466 7.41 -10.44 26.21
CA ASN A 466 8.36 -9.36 25.93
C ASN A 466 9.07 -9.56 24.58
N ASP A 467 9.45 -10.81 24.29
CA ASP A 467 10.33 -11.12 23.18
C ASP A 467 9.57 -11.47 21.88
N TYR A 468 8.28 -11.81 21.94
CA TYR A 468 7.58 -12.39 20.80
C TYR A 468 7.65 -11.53 19.53
N TRP A 469 7.35 -10.24 19.64
CA TRP A 469 7.45 -9.31 18.51
C TRP A 469 8.88 -8.79 18.28
N THR A 470 9.76 -8.78 19.28
CA THR A 470 11.13 -8.28 19.08
C THR A 470 12.07 -9.33 18.49
N GLN A 471 11.82 -10.63 18.71
CA GLN A 471 12.70 -11.72 18.30
C GLN A 471 12.71 -11.98 16.79
N SER A 472 11.60 -11.70 16.10
CA SER A 472 11.46 -11.96 14.66
C SER A 472 10.38 -11.07 14.05
N LEU A 473 10.65 -10.59 12.83
CA LEU A 473 9.69 -9.85 12.02
C LEU A 473 8.52 -10.73 11.55
N GLU A 474 8.74 -12.03 11.37
CA GLU A 474 7.68 -12.99 11.01
C GLU A 474 6.62 -13.14 12.11
N ASN A 475 6.94 -12.70 13.34
CA ASN A 475 5.99 -12.68 14.44
C ASN A 475 5.15 -11.40 14.46
N HIS A 476 5.39 -10.44 13.57
CA HIS A 476 4.59 -9.22 13.53
C HIS A 476 3.24 -9.53 12.86
N PRO A 477 2.15 -8.88 13.29
CA PRO A 477 0.88 -8.97 12.58
C PRO A 477 0.89 -8.21 11.25
N CYS A 478 2.00 -7.53 10.93
CA CYS A 478 2.15 -6.77 9.71
C CYS A 478 2.35 -7.71 8.50
N PRO A 479 1.84 -7.35 7.32
CA PRO A 479 2.07 -8.11 6.09
C PRO A 479 3.56 -8.22 5.77
N LYS A 480 3.95 -9.23 4.99
CA LYS A 480 5.34 -9.43 4.56
C LYS A 480 5.91 -8.19 3.87
N GLY A 481 7.16 -7.84 4.22
CA GLY A 481 7.82 -6.61 3.76
C GLY A 481 7.45 -5.37 4.58
N TRP A 482 6.56 -5.53 5.56
CA TRP A 482 6.20 -4.52 6.56
C TRP A 482 6.45 -5.08 7.95
N ARG A 483 6.67 -4.17 8.90
CA ARG A 483 6.92 -4.50 10.30
C ARG A 483 6.20 -3.55 11.22
N LEU A 484 6.03 -3.97 12.47
CA LEU A 484 5.69 -3.07 13.55
C LEU A 484 6.76 -1.97 13.66
N PRO A 485 6.36 -0.71 13.89
CA PRO A 485 7.31 0.36 14.12
C PRO A 485 8.04 0.21 15.45
N THR A 486 9.27 0.71 15.51
CA THR A 486 10.01 0.91 16.75
C THR A 486 9.64 2.27 17.36
N LYS A 487 10.06 2.50 18.60
CA LYS A 487 9.98 3.81 19.26
C LYS A 487 10.81 4.87 18.51
N GLU A 488 11.92 4.46 17.89
CA GLU A 488 12.76 5.34 17.06
C GLU A 488 12.02 5.76 15.78
N ASP A 489 11.30 4.84 15.14
CA ASP A 489 10.50 5.15 13.95
C ASP A 489 9.44 6.22 14.26
N PHE A 490 8.72 6.07 15.37
CA PHE A 490 7.74 7.06 15.82
C PHE A 490 8.37 8.41 16.19
N ALA A 491 9.51 8.40 16.87
CA ALA A 491 10.23 9.60 17.25
C ALA A 491 10.69 10.44 16.03
N THR A 492 10.71 9.87 14.82
CA THR A 492 11.04 10.63 13.60
C THR A 492 10.00 11.71 13.26
N PHE A 493 8.71 11.50 13.52
CA PHE A 493 7.68 12.47 13.15
C PHE A 493 6.91 13.08 14.32
N LEU A 494 7.10 12.51 15.51
CA LEU A 494 6.47 12.98 16.73
C LEU A 494 7.40 13.87 17.53
N PRO A 495 6.89 14.70 18.44
CA PRO A 495 7.76 15.26 19.47
C PRO A 495 8.49 14.13 20.18
N ASP A 496 9.83 14.16 20.20
CA ASP A 496 10.65 13.15 20.90
C ASP A 496 10.68 13.46 22.42
N TYR A 497 9.47 13.61 22.98
CA TYR A 497 9.16 14.01 24.35
C TYR A 497 7.69 13.71 24.66
N THR A 498 7.38 13.35 25.92
CA THR A 498 6.00 13.14 26.38
C THR A 498 5.38 14.38 27.00
N PHE A 499 4.24 14.82 26.45
CA PHE A 499 3.38 15.81 27.10
C PHE A 499 2.53 15.12 28.17
N SER A 500 2.79 15.44 29.44
CA SER A 500 2.15 14.79 30.60
C SER A 500 0.69 15.19 30.84
N THR A 501 0.20 16.23 30.14
CA THR A 501 -1.17 16.74 30.23
C THR A 501 -1.66 17.15 28.85
N ASN A 502 -2.97 17.37 28.70
CA ASN A 502 -3.59 17.76 27.43
C ASN A 502 -2.87 18.99 26.80
N PRO A 503 -2.21 18.82 25.64
CA PRO A 503 -1.48 19.90 24.99
C PRO A 503 -2.31 20.69 23.97
N TRP A 504 -3.48 20.20 23.54
CA TRP A 504 -4.19 20.72 22.36
C TRP A 504 -5.08 21.93 22.66
N TYR A 505 -5.68 21.98 23.84
CA TYR A 505 -6.70 22.97 24.22
C TYR A 505 -6.16 24.11 25.10
N LYS A 506 -4.84 24.12 25.33
CA LYS A 506 -4.18 25.25 25.97
C LYS A 506 -3.93 26.33 24.91
N GLY A 507 -3.88 27.59 25.36
CA GLY A 507 -3.51 28.71 24.48
C GLY A 507 -2.13 28.52 23.86
N PHE A 508 -1.66 29.48 23.07
CA PHE A 508 -0.38 29.37 22.38
C PHE A 508 0.78 29.06 23.35
N HIS A 509 1.47 27.94 23.14
CA HIS A 509 2.71 27.63 23.85
C HIS A 509 3.91 28.14 23.07
N HIS A 510 4.79 28.86 23.79
CA HIS A 510 5.97 29.47 23.21
C HIS A 510 6.96 28.43 22.67
N PRO A 511 7.79 28.83 21.69
CA PRO A 511 8.88 28.00 21.18
C PRO A 511 9.69 27.38 22.32
N ASP A 512 9.75 26.05 22.36
CA ASP A 512 10.52 25.31 23.36
C ASP A 512 11.55 24.42 22.66
N PRO A 513 12.85 24.76 22.75
CA PRO A 513 13.92 23.91 22.23
C PRO A 513 14.32 22.84 23.24
N TYR A 514 14.36 21.57 22.82
CA TYR A 514 14.74 20.45 23.69
C TYR A 514 15.57 19.40 22.93
N PRO A 515 16.45 18.66 23.63
CA PRO A 515 17.04 17.45 23.06
C PRO A 515 16.03 16.30 23.15
N GLY A 516 15.80 15.60 22.04
CA GLY A 516 14.92 14.44 21.98
C GLY A 516 15.33 13.31 22.93
N GLU A 517 14.34 12.64 23.53
CA GLU A 517 14.55 11.57 24.51
C GLU A 517 15.04 10.26 23.89
N ILE A 518 14.65 9.93 22.66
CA ILE A 518 14.99 8.68 21.98
C ILE A 518 16.13 8.90 20.99
N LEU A 519 15.94 9.77 20.01
CA LEU A 519 16.87 10.00 18.90
C LEU A 519 18.04 10.92 19.30
N LYS A 520 17.93 11.61 20.44
CA LYS A 520 18.96 12.51 21.00
C LYS A 520 19.33 13.70 20.11
N TYR A 521 18.51 14.03 19.13
CA TYR A 521 18.70 15.22 18.29
C TYR A 521 18.00 16.44 18.88
N GLN A 522 18.49 17.63 18.56
CA GLN A 522 17.84 18.88 18.95
C GLN A 522 16.53 19.06 18.18
N GLU A 523 15.48 19.48 18.90
CA GLU A 523 14.15 19.78 18.38
C GLU A 523 13.66 21.12 18.91
N GLU A 524 12.66 21.69 18.23
CA GLU A 524 11.93 22.87 18.69
C GLU A 524 10.45 22.68 18.40
N VAL A 525 9.58 23.02 19.35
CA VAL A 525 8.12 22.86 19.22
C VAL A 525 7.35 24.14 19.54
N ILE A 526 6.30 24.39 18.77
CA ILE A 526 5.16 25.27 19.13
C ILE A 526 3.92 24.38 19.12
N TYR A 527 3.03 24.55 20.10
CA TYR A 527 1.80 23.75 20.17
C TYR A 527 0.65 24.47 20.87
N GLY A 528 -0.55 23.88 20.82
CA GLY A 528 -1.77 24.38 21.45
C GLY A 528 -2.76 24.93 20.43
N THR A 529 -3.48 25.99 20.80
CA THR A 529 -4.30 26.76 19.85
C THR A 529 -3.43 27.81 19.14
N VAL A 530 -3.01 27.49 17.92
CA VAL A 530 -2.09 28.30 17.10
C VAL A 530 -2.85 28.80 15.88
N ASN A 531 -2.93 30.12 15.68
CA ASN A 531 -3.72 30.74 14.60
C ASN A 531 -5.18 30.25 14.53
N GLY A 532 -5.78 29.93 15.69
CA GLY A 532 -7.15 29.41 15.78
C GLY A 532 -7.29 27.90 15.55
N GLU A 533 -6.22 27.20 15.22
CA GLU A 533 -6.20 25.75 14.99
C GLU A 533 -5.54 25.00 16.15
N ARG A 534 -5.97 23.75 16.38
CA ARG A 534 -5.33 22.86 17.35
C ARG A 534 -4.15 22.18 16.66
N ALA A 535 -2.95 22.66 16.95
CA ALA A 535 -1.79 22.34 16.14
C ALA A 535 -0.53 22.08 16.95
N PHE A 536 0.37 21.29 16.36
CA PHE A 536 1.79 21.23 16.68
C PHE A 536 2.58 21.63 15.45
N TYR A 537 3.60 22.44 15.66
CA TYR A 537 4.63 22.77 14.69
C TYR A 537 5.96 22.34 15.28
N LEU A 538 6.68 21.48 14.56
CA LEU A 538 7.91 20.86 15.01
C LEU A 538 9.03 21.16 14.03
N ILE A 539 10.21 21.48 14.56
CA ILE A 539 11.48 21.40 13.85
C ILE A 539 12.22 20.19 14.42
N LYS A 540 12.61 19.29 13.53
CA LYS A 540 13.25 18.01 13.86
C LYS A 540 14.70 18.06 13.39
N ARG A 541 15.61 17.53 14.20
CA ARG A 541 17.07 17.51 13.90
C ARG A 541 17.64 18.91 13.65
N GLN A 542 17.20 19.88 14.44
CA GLN A 542 17.63 21.28 14.36
C GLN A 542 19.16 21.39 14.38
N GLY A 543 19.71 22.27 13.53
CA GLY A 543 21.16 22.47 13.41
C GLY A 543 21.88 21.48 12.49
N ARG A 544 21.17 20.50 11.90
CA ARG A 544 21.74 19.50 10.99
C ARG A 544 21.30 19.69 9.55
N ASP A 545 22.10 19.19 8.61
CA ASP A 545 21.77 19.27 7.18
C ASP A 545 20.55 18.40 6.79
N ASP A 546 20.22 17.39 7.60
CA ASP A 546 19.01 16.56 7.49
C ASP A 546 17.84 17.07 8.35
N CYS A 547 17.78 18.39 8.61
CA CYS A 547 16.69 19.03 9.33
C CYS A 547 15.38 19.01 8.52
N TYR A 548 14.25 18.83 9.20
CA TYR A 548 12.92 18.87 8.59
C TYR A 548 11.88 19.38 9.58
N ARG A 549 10.67 19.60 9.09
CA ARG A 549 9.56 20.19 9.82
C ARG A 549 8.34 19.30 9.76
N ILE A 550 7.63 19.17 10.87
CA ILE A 550 6.35 18.45 10.94
C ILE A 550 5.27 19.40 11.43
N ARG A 551 4.10 19.36 10.79
CA ARG A 551 2.87 19.93 11.34
C ARG A 551 1.94 18.79 11.72
N ILE A 552 1.33 18.88 12.89
CA ILE A 552 0.28 17.96 13.32
C ILE A 552 -0.96 18.79 13.60
N LEU A 553 -2.06 18.52 12.90
CA LEU A 553 -3.35 19.16 13.14
C LEU A 553 -4.32 18.17 13.74
N LEU A 554 -5.06 18.59 14.77
CA LEU A 554 -6.23 17.86 15.27
C LEU A 554 -7.48 18.41 14.58
N LYS A 555 -8.04 17.62 13.66
CA LYS A 555 -9.18 17.98 12.81
C LYS A 555 -10.42 17.17 13.18
N SER A 556 -11.57 17.66 12.72
CA SER A 556 -12.86 16.96 12.78
C SER A 556 -13.16 16.39 11.40
N SER A 557 -13.70 15.19 11.34
CA SER A 557 -14.17 14.59 10.08
C SER A 557 -15.43 15.29 9.55
N ILE A 558 -15.80 14.92 8.33
CA ILE A 558 -16.95 15.41 7.59
C ILE A 558 -17.90 14.23 7.38
N LYS A 559 -19.17 14.43 7.71
CA LYS A 559 -20.25 13.48 7.43
C LYS A 559 -21.34 14.20 6.65
N ASP A 560 -21.68 13.70 5.47
CA ASP A 560 -22.71 14.28 4.59
C ASP A 560 -22.46 15.78 4.28
N GLY A 561 -21.19 16.17 4.12
CA GLY A 561 -20.77 17.55 3.91
C GLY A 561 -20.82 18.45 5.15
N ILE A 562 -21.09 17.87 6.34
CA ILE A 562 -21.18 18.59 7.62
C ILE A 562 -20.08 18.13 8.55
N ARG A 563 -19.39 19.08 9.19
CA ARG A 563 -18.35 18.82 10.20
C ARG A 563 -18.91 18.01 11.39
N ASP A 564 -18.28 16.88 11.69
CA ASP A 564 -18.58 16.02 12.85
C ASP A 564 -17.50 16.14 13.92
N ASP A 565 -17.76 16.98 14.93
CA ASP A 565 -16.85 17.21 16.06
C ASP A 565 -16.70 16.03 17.01
N THR A 566 -17.56 15.00 16.88
CA THR A 566 -17.48 13.77 17.67
C THR A 566 -16.50 12.76 17.09
N LYS A 567 -16.04 12.96 15.86
CA LYS A 567 -15.15 12.04 15.14
C LYS A 567 -13.93 12.80 14.62
N GLN A 568 -12.85 12.76 15.39
CA GLN A 568 -11.63 13.52 15.11
C GLN A 568 -10.51 12.68 14.52
N TYR A 569 -9.58 13.31 13.82
CA TYR A 569 -8.38 12.67 13.30
C TYR A 569 -7.18 13.60 13.39
N TYR A 570 -6.00 13.02 13.30
CA TYR A 570 -4.73 13.72 13.33
C TYR A 570 -4.14 13.74 11.93
N GLU A 571 -3.97 14.92 11.35
CA GLU A 571 -3.25 15.12 10.10
C GLU A 571 -1.79 15.42 10.40
N PHE A 572 -0.90 14.53 9.99
CA PHE A 572 0.54 14.70 10.03
C PHE A 572 1.02 15.15 8.66
N ALA A 573 1.65 16.31 8.59
CA ALA A 573 2.17 16.88 7.37
C ALA A 573 3.69 17.04 7.49
N TYR A 574 4.42 16.48 6.53
CA TYR A 574 5.87 16.55 6.43
C TYR A 574 6.31 17.69 5.53
N PHE A 575 7.33 18.42 5.94
CA PHE A 575 7.94 19.49 5.16
C PHE A 575 9.45 19.40 5.24
N SER A 576 10.12 19.67 4.12
CA SER A 576 11.57 19.82 4.10
C SER A 576 12.02 20.98 5.00
N GLY A 577 13.24 20.87 5.51
CA GLY A 577 13.83 21.87 6.37
C GLY A 577 15.28 22.19 6.02
N ASP A 578 15.84 23.12 6.77
CA ASP A 578 17.25 23.48 6.69
C ASP A 578 17.84 23.66 8.10
N LYS A 579 19.15 23.53 8.22
CA LYS A 579 19.85 23.54 9.51
C LYS A 579 19.68 24.81 10.33
N THR A 580 19.30 25.93 9.71
CA THR A 580 19.17 27.24 10.36
C THR A 580 17.79 27.53 10.91
N MET A 581 16.82 26.65 10.63
CA MET A 581 15.43 26.84 11.07
C MET A 581 15.30 26.95 12.59
N SER A 582 14.52 27.94 13.02
CA SER A 582 14.15 28.11 14.41
C SER A 582 12.83 28.88 14.55
N PHE A 583 12.06 28.53 15.57
CA PHE A 583 10.86 29.25 15.98
C PHE A 583 11.16 30.47 16.86
N LYS A 584 12.43 30.70 17.22
CA LYS A 584 12.85 31.85 18.05
C LYS A 584 12.23 33.17 17.58
N GLY A 585 11.62 33.88 18.53
CA GLY A 585 10.99 35.19 18.31
C GLY A 585 9.49 35.12 17.98
N ILE A 586 8.96 33.94 17.67
CA ILE A 586 7.51 33.72 17.55
C ILE A 586 6.91 33.60 18.95
N ASN A 587 5.77 34.26 19.17
CA ASN A 587 5.05 34.31 20.43
C ASN A 587 3.54 34.49 20.17
N GLU A 588 2.74 34.53 21.23
CA GLU A 588 1.27 34.60 21.14
C GLU A 588 0.77 35.83 20.36
N SER A 589 1.51 36.94 20.33
CA SER A 589 1.10 38.18 19.67
C SER A 589 1.46 38.26 18.18
N ASN A 590 2.31 37.37 17.67
CA ASN A 590 2.79 37.37 16.28
C ASN A 590 2.78 35.97 15.66
N GLN A 591 1.81 35.13 16.02
CA GLN A 591 1.70 33.74 15.56
C GLN A 591 1.61 33.62 14.03
N GLU A 592 1.10 34.64 13.35
CA GLU A 592 1.07 34.73 11.88
C GLU A 592 2.47 34.65 11.25
N GLU A 593 3.53 35.01 11.98
CA GLU A 593 4.91 34.89 11.51
C GLU A 593 5.29 33.44 11.16
N LEU A 594 4.62 32.44 11.74
CA LEU A 594 4.79 31.03 11.36
C LEU A 594 4.61 30.83 9.87
N ASN A 595 3.55 31.42 9.29
CA ASN A 595 3.19 31.25 7.88
C ASN A 595 4.01 32.12 6.95
N THR A 596 4.64 33.20 7.46
CA THR A 596 5.54 34.03 6.65
C THR A 596 6.97 33.53 6.63
N ARG A 597 7.41 32.86 7.71
CA ARG A 597 8.78 32.37 7.87
C ARG A 597 8.98 31.00 7.21
N PHE A 598 7.90 30.24 7.09
CA PHE A 598 7.91 28.85 6.70
C PHE A 598 6.71 28.57 5.80
N ASP A 599 6.93 27.80 4.73
CA ASP A 599 5.82 27.24 3.97
C ASP A 599 5.22 26.05 4.72
N TRP A 600 3.99 26.21 5.20
CA TRP A 600 3.17 25.18 5.83
C TRP A 600 1.97 24.78 4.96
N GLN A 601 1.80 25.37 3.77
CA GLN A 601 0.68 25.09 2.88
C GLN A 601 1.00 23.99 1.87
N THR A 602 2.28 23.76 1.59
CA THR A 602 2.73 22.79 0.59
C THR A 602 3.52 21.64 1.23
N PRO A 603 2.85 20.67 1.90
CA PRO A 603 3.54 19.51 2.46
C PRO A 603 4.09 18.59 1.37
N SER A 604 5.21 17.92 1.66
CA SER A 604 5.76 16.90 0.76
C SER A 604 5.02 15.56 0.91
N SER A 605 4.45 15.31 2.08
CA SER A 605 3.65 14.11 2.39
C SER A 605 2.63 14.44 3.47
N ILE A 606 1.46 13.81 3.41
CA ILE A 606 0.44 13.85 4.47
C ILE A 606 0.13 12.41 4.90
N MET A 607 -0.09 12.23 6.19
CA MET A 607 -0.57 11.00 6.79
C MET A 607 -1.69 11.32 7.78
N GLU A 608 -2.80 10.59 7.68
CA GLU A 608 -3.93 10.78 8.59
C GLU A 608 -4.06 9.60 9.55
N ILE A 609 -4.22 9.89 10.84
CA ILE A 609 -4.46 8.88 11.87
C ILE A 609 -5.82 9.16 12.53
N PRO A 610 -6.80 8.26 12.42
CA PRO A 610 -8.13 8.48 13.01
C PRO A 610 -8.09 8.31 14.53
N ALA A 611 -8.81 9.15 15.27
CA ALA A 611 -8.87 9.11 16.73
C ALA A 611 -9.89 8.05 17.23
N VAL A 612 -9.60 6.78 17.00
CA VAL A 612 -10.56 5.66 17.12
C VAL A 612 -10.67 4.99 18.50
N GLY A 613 -10.12 5.62 19.51
CA GLY A 613 -10.05 5.10 20.88
C GLY A 613 -9.18 3.86 21.01
N PHE A 614 -9.28 3.21 22.17
CA PHE A 614 -8.58 1.96 22.47
C PHE A 614 -9.41 1.09 23.43
N ILE A 615 -9.14 -0.22 23.42
CA ILE A 615 -9.79 -1.17 24.33
C ILE A 615 -9.05 -1.13 25.65
N HIS A 616 -9.63 -0.44 26.63
CA HIS A 616 -9.03 -0.32 27.96
C HIS A 616 -9.16 -1.66 28.70
N PRO A 617 -8.08 -2.27 29.23
CA PRO A 617 -8.12 -3.63 29.77
C PRO A 617 -8.75 -3.73 31.16
N HIS A 618 -9.74 -2.92 31.49
CA HIS A 618 -10.39 -2.86 32.81
C HIS A 618 -11.79 -3.47 32.75
N SER A 619 -12.32 -3.94 33.88
CA SER A 619 -13.71 -4.42 34.04
C SER A 619 -14.81 -3.37 33.80
N ALA A 620 -14.47 -2.22 33.21
CA ALA A 620 -15.44 -1.25 32.72
C ALA A 620 -15.93 -1.60 31.30
N PHE A 621 -15.29 -2.56 30.61
CA PHE A 621 -15.69 -3.12 29.32
C PHE A 621 -16.09 -2.05 28.30
N LYS A 622 -15.20 -1.09 28.06
CA LYS A 622 -15.47 0.07 27.19
C LYS A 622 -14.38 0.26 26.13
N LEU A 623 -14.80 0.77 24.97
CA LEU A 623 -13.93 1.49 24.06
C LEU A 623 -13.73 2.89 24.64
N ASP A 624 -12.49 3.21 25.04
CA ASP A 624 -12.17 4.48 25.67
C ASP A 624 -11.70 5.49 24.62
N GLY A 625 -12.33 6.67 24.59
CA GLY A 625 -11.93 7.76 23.71
C GLY A 625 -12.27 7.61 22.23
N ASP A 626 -13.34 6.89 21.87
CA ASP A 626 -13.83 6.84 20.49
C ASP A 626 -14.11 8.25 19.95
N GLY A 627 -13.49 8.59 18.81
CA GLY A 627 -13.56 9.92 18.20
C GLY A 627 -12.69 11.00 18.85
N ILE A 628 -11.91 10.65 19.89
CA ILE A 628 -11.21 11.60 20.78
C ILE A 628 -9.70 11.32 20.85
N ASN A 629 -9.30 10.05 20.87
CA ASN A 629 -7.90 9.67 20.95
C ASN A 629 -7.58 8.40 20.16
N ALA A 630 -6.30 8.08 19.98
CA ALA A 630 -5.84 6.80 19.43
C ALA A 630 -4.55 6.36 20.14
N ILE A 631 -4.24 5.08 20.04
CA ILE A 631 -2.97 4.52 20.53
C ILE A 631 -2.37 3.69 19.40
N LEU A 632 -1.15 4.02 18.99
CA LEU A 632 -0.40 3.23 18.00
C LEU A 632 0.68 2.38 18.68
N ARG A 633 0.78 1.13 18.26
CA ARG A 633 1.66 0.12 18.87
C ARG A 633 3.07 0.13 18.32
N THR A 634 4.07 -0.11 19.17
CA THR A 634 5.44 -0.44 18.77
C THR A 634 5.73 -1.94 18.88
N SER A 635 6.83 -2.40 18.26
CA SER A 635 7.37 -3.75 18.44
C SER A 635 8.09 -3.96 19.78
N GLU A 636 8.38 -2.90 20.54
CA GLU A 636 9.35 -2.94 21.65
C GLU A 636 8.70 -2.95 23.04
N TYR A 637 9.19 -3.82 23.91
CA TYR A 637 8.91 -3.78 25.34
C TYR A 637 9.83 -2.77 26.06
N ASN A 638 9.42 -2.34 27.26
CA ASN A 638 10.26 -1.49 28.11
C ASN A 638 11.09 -2.34 29.07
N GLU A 639 12.38 -2.49 28.78
CA GLU A 639 13.35 -3.20 29.62
C GLU A 639 13.51 -2.62 31.03
N THR A 640 13.33 -1.30 31.18
CA THR A 640 13.56 -0.60 32.45
C THR A 640 12.33 -0.64 33.35
N ARG A 641 11.13 -0.65 32.75
CA ARG A 641 9.84 -0.79 33.44
C ARG A 641 9.25 -2.16 33.10
N GLY A 642 9.91 -3.22 33.55
CA GLY A 642 9.51 -4.60 33.27
C GLY A 642 8.00 -4.81 33.45
N GLY A 643 7.34 -5.32 32.41
CA GLY A 643 5.87 -5.48 32.37
C GLY A 643 5.12 -4.42 31.55
N TYR A 644 5.78 -3.38 31.04
CA TYR A 644 5.19 -2.35 30.18
C TYR A 644 5.77 -2.39 28.76
N ASN A 645 5.04 -1.83 27.80
CA ASN A 645 5.48 -1.68 26.41
C ASN A 645 5.53 -0.22 25.98
N TRP A 646 6.28 0.06 24.92
CA TRP A 646 6.26 1.37 24.28
C TRP A 646 5.03 1.49 23.37
N VAL A 647 4.41 2.66 23.37
CA VAL A 647 3.28 3.01 22.50
C VAL A 647 3.32 4.49 22.17
N PHE A 648 2.59 4.88 21.14
CA PHE A 648 2.34 6.28 20.87
C PHE A 648 0.91 6.66 21.28
N TYR A 649 0.80 7.63 22.19
CA TYR A 649 -0.48 8.20 22.61
C TYR A 649 -0.83 9.44 21.80
N LEU A 650 -1.89 9.31 21.01
CA LEU A 650 -2.57 10.40 20.31
C LEU A 650 -3.80 10.78 21.13
N ARG A 651 -3.60 11.45 22.27
CA ARG A 651 -4.74 11.87 23.11
C ARG A 651 -4.94 13.36 23.06
N ASN A 652 -6.18 13.77 22.82
CA ASN A 652 -6.60 15.17 22.96
C ASN A 652 -7.09 15.51 24.39
N ASP A 653 -7.19 14.52 25.28
CA ASP A 653 -7.83 14.61 26.61
C ASP A 653 -6.86 14.31 27.77
N TYR A 654 -5.67 13.78 27.48
CA TYR A 654 -4.68 13.39 28.49
C TYR A 654 -3.24 13.54 27.97
N ARG A 655 -2.38 12.51 28.11
CA ARG A 655 -0.98 12.53 27.65
C ARG A 655 -0.87 12.40 26.15
N PHE A 656 0.09 13.08 25.54
CA PHE A 656 0.39 13.01 24.11
C PHE A 656 1.88 12.75 23.89
N GLY A 657 2.24 11.90 22.93
CA GLY A 657 3.63 11.55 22.62
C GLY A 657 3.95 10.08 22.91
N LEU A 658 5.24 9.75 22.84
CA LEU A 658 5.74 8.39 23.01
C LEU A 658 5.77 7.98 24.49
N ILE A 659 5.01 6.96 24.86
CA ILE A 659 4.81 6.51 26.25
C ILE A 659 5.51 5.19 26.51
N ASP A 660 6.13 5.08 27.69
CA ASP A 660 6.95 3.93 28.11
C ASP A 660 6.31 3.07 29.23
N ASP A 661 5.15 3.49 29.75
CA ASP A 661 4.39 2.84 30.83
C ASP A 661 3.03 2.29 30.38
N SER A 662 2.91 1.89 29.12
CA SER A 662 1.68 1.31 28.59
C SER A 662 1.51 -0.15 28.99
N ARG A 663 0.28 -0.52 29.36
CA ARG A 663 -0.09 -1.89 29.78
C ARG A 663 -0.18 -2.81 28.56
N LYS A 664 0.41 -4.00 28.64
CA LYS A 664 0.39 -4.96 27.54
C LYS A 664 -1.00 -5.48 27.19
N ALA A 665 -1.91 -5.55 28.17
CA ALA A 665 -3.29 -6.01 27.95
C ALA A 665 -4.17 -5.03 27.15
N LEU A 666 -3.72 -3.78 26.93
CA LEU A 666 -4.44 -2.79 26.09
C LEU A 666 -4.69 -3.32 24.68
N GLY A 667 -5.82 -2.95 24.07
CA GLY A 667 -6.10 -3.20 22.65
C GLY A 667 -5.98 -1.90 21.86
N ASP A 668 -4.99 -1.82 20.98
CA ASP A 668 -4.57 -0.59 20.31
C ASP A 668 -4.41 -0.82 18.80
N GLN A 669 -4.26 0.25 18.01
CA GLN A 669 -4.09 0.15 16.56
C GLN A 669 -2.64 -0.11 16.16
N ILE A 670 -2.49 -0.67 14.97
CA ILE A 670 -1.19 -0.89 14.34
C ILE A 670 -1.13 -0.09 13.04
N ARG A 671 -0.03 0.64 12.85
CA ARG A 671 0.34 1.25 11.58
C ARG A 671 1.71 0.75 11.20
N CYS A 672 1.80 -0.05 10.15
CA CYS A 672 3.05 -0.70 9.80
C CYS A 672 4.00 0.26 9.08
N VAL A 673 5.29 0.01 9.27
CA VAL A 673 6.39 0.68 8.58
C VAL A 673 7.14 -0.34 7.74
N ARG A 674 7.72 0.10 6.64
CA ARG A 674 8.42 -0.75 5.69
C ARG A 674 9.60 -1.43 6.37
N ASP A 675 9.72 -2.74 6.16
CA ASP A 675 10.94 -3.45 6.52
C ASP A 675 11.99 -3.25 5.43
N VAL A 676 13.06 -2.55 5.79
CA VAL A 676 14.21 -2.28 4.93
C VAL A 676 15.22 -3.45 4.90
N THR A 677 14.99 -4.49 5.72
CA THR A 677 15.84 -5.68 5.80
C THR A 677 15.26 -6.89 5.07
N ALA A 678 13.98 -6.84 4.68
CA ALA A 678 13.34 -7.83 3.83
C ALA A 678 14.04 -7.91 2.47
N LYS A 679 14.69 -9.05 2.20
CA LYS A 679 15.37 -9.35 0.93
C LYS A 679 14.45 -9.98 -0.10
#